data_AF-A0ABD3R9V9-F1
#
_entry.id   AF-A0ABD3R9V9-F1
#
_cell.length_a   1.000
_cell.length_b   1.000
_cell.length_c   1.000
_cell.angle_alpha   90.00
_cell.angle_beta   90.00
_cell.angle_gamma   90.00
#
_symmetry.space_group_name_H-M   'P 1'
#
loop_
_entity.id
_entity.type
_entity.pdbx_description
1 polymer ?
#
loop_
_entity_poly.entity_id
_entity_poly.type
_entity_poly.pdbx_seq_one_letter_code
_entity_poly.pdbx_strand_id
1 'polypeptide(L)'
;MSSHSACSTLVATALFVVALCSAVVSGEETRDLEGRWNWINAPHGWWGPKLESDSSGKSGKGSKSKGSKSGSDDGWGVHKEHRPWDPPAWPHPKPDLSGKSGKGSKGTKSSKSSKDSKSSSSDGGKWVWVWAPPKWGPPNDDAWGWSEPESDPEPSGKSGKSGGSKSGKSGGNADDDGSVYEEEWGGSYNHDPELCHAKCEGDLCTYTSKVAYYASEFGAFYFEECPESGNYPKLAMEIGKTYRFVQAHVTNWFHPLGFAYGQDGALAGAPELEEEYLSYQKNGEDVTLDGYEPEFAWPIEEWVSNGVYYVEVTLPIDFSYKEDLFYFCHIHQYFGARIKLMKNGKIINPLPLPEHKLVPPPPSKYDQHCGTYGIIAKSASPGTIGDGWSHSMLGDFRLPHPECPSEFICEEDKSTFATCTDAINCHMFNGMTTNENYSEVALFLHQMIPHHQQAVNQAKSLLLYGGFSCPQENLGSDDYDCVFENLLRSIINAQNAQVQAFRELLESYTFPEFDQCDLKKSGAESSNQASPYDFEDITRYSGWAGDGFSGSTRFLEEDKNLDEEVVKGGRGLVEDGICRGDCSTAKDGKEVCIFTVKLAIFESDLGAWYFEECGKDNLYPVIGVEIGASTVFVQEDITNWYHPLGFAYFVDGAHVDKPEVEEEYLTYRLDAEDIGLDGYEPLFLHSPTEWIEYGTFSVELNFPKDYDQDLFYFCHVHYSMSGRIKLLKNGTPVNKADSPVIPYSHPPPSEYDRSCGTYGLSPFQLPNTECPKTFVCDKQSKFAECLNTMNCYMMVGMTTYSSEGDNALFLHQMIPHHINAVNMAKALFKADVLNCPDLLNNTDDCRLSTILWDIIGNQNLQIQTMYQLLAEQGDPKKNDCVVDIDHGTRFR
;
A
#
# COMPACT_ATOMS: atom_id res chain seq x y z
N MET A 1 60.01 -9.09 -48.02
CA MET A 1 61.22 -8.26 -48.23
C MET A 1 61.71 -7.76 -46.87
N SER A 2 62.90 -7.16 -46.81
CA SER A 2 63.59 -6.57 -45.63
C SER A 2 62.72 -5.75 -44.65
N SER A 3 63.05 -5.49 -43.36
CA SER A 3 63.90 -6.06 -42.28
C SER A 3 64.53 -4.95 -41.39
N HIS A 4 64.55 -5.09 -40.05
CA HIS A 4 65.21 -4.21 -39.04
C HIS A 4 64.68 -2.76 -38.92
N SER A 5 64.92 -1.94 -37.88
CA SER A 5 65.58 -2.05 -36.53
C SER A 5 64.86 -1.05 -35.57
N ALA A 6 64.76 -1.15 -34.23
CA ALA A 6 65.45 -1.86 -33.13
C ALA A 6 66.73 -1.21 -32.55
N CYS A 7 66.59 -0.54 -31.38
CA CYS A 7 67.56 -0.15 -30.32
C CYS A 7 66.76 0.08 -29.01
N SER A 8 67.08 -0.36 -27.77
CA SER A 8 68.33 -0.71 -27.03
C SER A 8 69.09 0.50 -26.47
N THR A 9 69.68 0.55 -25.25
CA THR A 9 69.70 -0.25 -23.97
C THR A 9 70.25 0.70 -22.85
N LEU A 10 70.45 0.46 -21.55
CA LEU A 10 70.58 -0.67 -20.57
C LEU A 10 69.64 -0.40 -19.34
N VAL A 11 69.33 -1.25 -18.33
CA VAL A 11 69.97 -2.32 -17.51
C VAL A 11 70.81 -1.85 -16.29
N ALA A 12 70.34 -2.12 -15.05
CA ALA A 12 71.14 -2.34 -13.82
C ALA A 12 70.31 -2.98 -12.66
N THR A 13 70.96 -3.71 -11.74
CA THR A 13 70.36 -4.72 -10.82
C THR A 13 71.30 -4.99 -9.60
N ALA A 14 70.92 -5.60 -8.46
CA ALA A 14 69.69 -6.20 -7.90
C ALA A 14 69.79 -6.39 -6.34
N LEU A 15 68.73 -6.94 -5.70
CA LEU A 15 68.71 -7.68 -4.39
C LEU A 15 68.97 -6.87 -3.08
N PHE A 16 68.80 -7.40 -1.85
CA PHE A 16 67.71 -8.15 -1.14
C PHE A 16 68.11 -8.35 0.37
N VAL A 17 67.25 -8.98 1.21
CA VAL A 17 67.53 -9.45 2.61
C VAL A 17 67.60 -8.33 3.70
N VAL A 18 67.06 -8.36 4.94
CA VAL A 18 66.02 -9.06 5.76
C VAL A 18 66.49 -9.03 7.23
N ALA A 19 65.66 -8.60 8.20
CA ALA A 19 65.66 -9.01 9.64
C ALA A 19 64.58 -8.25 10.48
N LEU A 20 64.17 -8.79 11.63
CA LEU A 20 63.20 -8.19 12.58
C LEU A 20 63.85 -7.88 13.96
N CYS A 21 63.22 -7.00 14.77
CA CYS A 21 62.66 -7.30 16.12
C CYS A 21 62.53 -6.09 17.08
N SER A 22 61.37 -5.99 17.77
CA SER A 22 61.15 -5.46 19.15
C SER A 22 61.41 -3.97 19.48
N ALA A 23 60.70 -3.32 20.44
CA ALA A 23 59.40 -3.58 21.08
C ALA A 23 58.92 -2.37 21.95
N VAL A 24 57.60 -2.12 21.99
CA VAL A 24 56.74 -1.61 23.10
C VAL A 24 57.13 -0.35 23.92
N VAL A 25 56.19 0.61 24.05
CA VAL A 25 55.66 1.16 25.34
C VAL A 25 54.41 2.06 25.12
N SER A 26 53.32 1.71 25.83
CA SER A 26 52.07 2.44 26.22
C SER A 26 51.49 3.64 25.44
N GLY A 27 50.16 3.65 25.28
CA GLY A 27 49.35 4.87 25.12
C GLY A 27 47.97 4.63 24.49
N GLU A 28 46.93 4.38 25.29
CA GLU A 28 45.53 4.32 24.85
C GLU A 28 44.87 5.70 24.92
N GLU A 29 44.01 6.03 23.94
CA GLU A 29 42.67 6.57 24.21
C GLU A 29 41.82 6.55 22.91
N THR A 30 40.56 6.13 23.03
CA THR A 30 39.55 6.22 21.98
C THR A 30 39.07 7.67 21.84
N ARG A 31 38.49 8.01 20.67
CA ARG A 31 37.77 9.28 20.50
C ARG A 31 36.49 9.07 19.72
N ASP A 32 35.39 9.42 20.36
CA ASP A 32 34.05 9.42 19.79
C ASP A 32 33.90 10.51 18.73
N LEU A 33 32.92 10.33 17.84
CA LEU A 33 32.39 11.36 16.96
C LEU A 33 30.87 11.44 17.11
N GLU A 34 30.42 12.01 18.23
CA GLU A 34 29.05 12.55 18.33
C GLU A 34 28.86 13.66 17.28
N GLY A 35 28.16 13.34 16.19
CA GLY A 35 27.58 14.34 15.28
C GLY A 35 26.20 14.72 15.78
N ARG A 36 25.98 15.97 16.20
CA ARG A 36 24.72 16.38 16.85
C ARG A 36 23.64 16.79 15.86
N TRP A 37 22.46 16.21 16.07
CA TRP A 37 21.15 16.75 15.70
C TRP A 37 21.02 18.24 16.02
N ASN A 38 20.32 18.99 15.17
CA ASN A 38 19.89 20.37 15.42
C ASN A 38 18.61 20.66 14.64
N TRP A 39 17.49 20.79 15.34
CA TRP A 39 16.21 21.19 14.77
C TRP A 39 16.17 22.69 14.50
N ILE A 40 16.10 23.10 13.23
CA ILE A 40 15.64 24.45 12.82
C ILE A 40 14.98 24.33 11.44
N ASN A 41 13.70 24.73 11.31
CA ASN A 41 13.17 25.27 10.06
C ASN A 41 12.02 26.26 10.32
N ALA A 42 12.24 27.51 9.92
CA ALA A 42 11.30 28.64 10.02
C ALA A 42 11.80 29.75 9.04
N PRO A 43 10.92 30.56 8.41
CA PRO A 43 10.71 30.31 6.98
C PRO A 43 10.88 31.54 6.05
N HIS A 44 10.60 31.28 4.75
CA HIS A 44 10.33 32.23 3.65
C HIS A 44 11.51 32.92 2.94
N GLY A 45 11.32 33.22 1.64
CA GLY A 45 11.79 34.47 1.05
C GLY A 45 12.38 34.42 -0.36
N TRP A 46 11.54 34.38 -1.41
CA TRP A 46 11.98 34.77 -2.76
C TRP A 46 12.49 36.23 -2.80
N TRP A 47 13.73 36.46 -3.24
CA TRP A 47 14.16 37.66 -4.02
C TRP A 47 15.58 37.45 -4.58
N GLY A 48 15.69 36.84 -5.77
CA GLY A 48 16.97 36.58 -6.43
C GLY A 48 17.34 37.57 -7.54
N PRO A 49 18.38 38.41 -7.38
CA PRO A 49 18.99 39.15 -8.49
C PRO A 49 20.13 38.35 -9.14
N LYS A 50 20.02 38.03 -10.44
CA LYS A 50 21.08 37.36 -11.22
C LYS A 50 22.41 38.14 -11.18
N LEU A 51 23.52 37.41 -11.09
CA LEU A 51 24.84 37.90 -11.51
C LEU A 51 25.74 36.75 -12.00
N GLU A 52 25.96 36.70 -13.31
CA GLU A 52 26.98 35.85 -13.94
C GLU A 52 28.29 36.64 -14.15
N SER A 53 29.42 35.94 -14.05
CA SER A 53 30.76 36.36 -14.50
C SER A 53 31.64 35.10 -14.54
N ASP A 54 32.51 34.81 -15.49
CA ASP A 54 33.07 35.56 -16.64
C ASP A 54 33.63 34.51 -17.65
N SER A 55 33.97 34.77 -18.93
CA SER A 55 33.74 35.89 -19.83
C SER A 55 34.13 35.50 -21.28
N SER A 56 33.56 36.16 -22.30
CA SER A 56 34.24 36.35 -23.59
C SER A 56 33.85 37.69 -24.21
N GLY A 57 34.67 38.72 -23.98
CA GLY A 57 34.20 40.11 -24.03
C GLY A 57 34.27 40.82 -25.39
N LYS A 58 33.74 42.06 -25.40
CA LYS A 58 34.20 43.15 -26.29
C LYS A 58 33.79 44.55 -25.77
N SER A 59 34.80 45.40 -25.51
CA SER A 59 34.82 46.87 -25.65
C SER A 59 33.65 47.76 -25.15
N GLY A 60 33.92 48.74 -24.26
CA GLY A 60 32.93 49.83 -24.07
C GLY A 60 33.07 50.93 -23.00
N LYS A 61 34.25 51.55 -22.77
CA LYS A 61 34.48 52.87 -22.09
C LYS A 61 33.33 53.53 -21.25
N GLY A 62 33.51 53.79 -19.94
CA GLY A 62 32.66 54.81 -19.27
C GLY A 62 32.77 55.07 -17.75
N SER A 63 33.75 55.88 -17.32
CA SER A 63 33.68 56.91 -16.24
C SER A 63 32.88 56.70 -14.91
N LYS A 64 33.62 56.68 -13.77
CA LYS A 64 33.51 57.54 -12.54
C LYS A 64 32.09 58.01 -12.06
N SER A 65 31.74 58.04 -10.76
CA SER A 65 32.57 58.31 -9.56
C SER A 65 31.89 58.04 -8.20
N LYS A 66 32.68 57.50 -7.26
CA LYS A 66 32.97 57.96 -5.86
C LYS A 66 31.91 58.67 -4.99
N GLY A 67 31.77 58.18 -3.74
CA GLY A 67 31.45 58.97 -2.53
C GLY A 67 30.56 58.25 -1.50
N SER A 68 30.71 58.41 -0.18
CA SER A 68 31.81 57.98 0.73
C SER A 68 31.52 58.36 2.20
N LYS A 69 31.55 57.38 3.15
CA LYS A 69 31.59 57.56 4.63
C LYS A 69 30.33 58.23 5.27
N SER A 70 30.05 58.19 6.58
CA SER A 70 30.65 57.57 7.81
C SER A 70 29.46 57.25 8.79
N GLY A 71 29.52 56.32 9.75
CA GLY A 71 30.22 56.41 11.06
C GLY A 71 29.43 57.27 12.08
N SER A 72 29.36 56.97 13.39
CA SER A 72 29.93 55.87 14.20
C SER A 72 29.40 55.90 15.66
N ASP A 73 29.83 54.94 16.49
CA ASP A 73 30.01 54.99 17.97
C ASP A 73 28.86 54.69 18.97
N ASP A 74 29.28 53.99 20.06
CA ASP A 74 28.78 53.86 21.44
C ASP A 74 27.34 53.37 21.78
N GLY A 75 27.11 52.60 22.88
CA GLY A 75 28.08 51.93 23.76
C GLY A 75 27.56 51.48 25.16
N TRP A 76 28.01 50.28 25.60
CA TRP A 76 28.18 49.80 26.99
C TRP A 76 27.00 49.62 27.98
N GLY A 77 26.92 48.40 28.58
CA GLY A 77 26.35 48.15 29.92
C GLY A 77 25.58 46.82 30.10
N VAL A 78 25.78 45.99 31.15
CA VAL A 78 26.97 45.23 31.63
C VAL A 78 26.53 44.37 32.84
N HIS A 79 26.89 43.07 32.88
CA HIS A 79 26.82 42.15 34.05
C HIS A 79 25.41 41.73 34.58
N LYS A 80 25.20 40.55 35.21
CA LYS A 80 26.12 39.41 35.49
C LYS A 80 25.46 38.02 35.66
N GLU A 81 26.20 37.01 35.20
CA GLU A 81 26.36 35.61 35.66
C GLU A 81 25.48 35.06 36.81
N HIS A 82 24.89 33.89 36.57
CA HIS A 82 25.00 32.74 37.48
C HIS A 82 25.46 31.49 36.69
N ARG A 83 25.98 30.47 37.39
CA ARG A 83 26.56 29.25 36.79
C ARG A 83 25.52 28.12 36.67
N PRO A 84 25.69 27.17 35.73
CA PRO A 84 24.83 26.00 35.60
C PRO A 84 24.94 25.04 36.79
N TRP A 85 23.97 24.13 36.86
CA TRP A 85 23.92 22.95 37.73
C TRP A 85 23.99 21.73 36.82
N ASP A 86 24.77 20.71 37.17
CA ASP A 86 24.92 19.51 36.35
C ASP A 86 23.70 18.57 36.50
N PRO A 87 23.11 18.06 35.41
CA PRO A 87 21.95 17.16 35.47
C PRO A 87 22.35 15.70 35.76
N PRO A 88 21.49 14.92 36.45
CA PRO A 88 21.69 13.48 36.63
C PRO A 88 21.24 12.68 35.40
N ALA A 89 22.02 11.66 35.01
CA ALA A 89 21.64 10.73 33.96
C ALA A 89 20.66 9.65 34.46
N TRP A 90 19.64 9.35 33.66
CA TRP A 90 18.69 8.23 33.85
C TRP A 90 18.34 7.62 32.47
N PRO A 91 17.93 6.33 32.41
CA PRO A 91 17.92 5.56 31.16
C PRO A 91 16.61 5.69 30.36
N HIS A 92 16.70 5.35 29.07
CA HIS A 92 15.56 5.10 28.20
C HIS A 92 14.85 3.79 28.62
N PRO A 93 13.50 3.75 28.64
CA PRO A 93 12.77 2.49 28.76
C PRO A 93 12.79 1.73 27.42
N LYS A 94 12.72 0.39 27.50
CA LYS A 94 12.27 -0.47 26.40
C LYS A 94 10.78 -0.77 26.58
N PRO A 95 10.03 -1.17 25.53
CA PRO A 95 8.71 -1.77 25.70
C PRO A 95 8.79 -3.03 26.60
N ASP A 96 7.75 -3.27 27.41
CA ASP A 96 7.72 -4.34 28.44
C ASP A 96 6.71 -5.43 28.08
N LEU A 97 7.12 -6.38 27.23
CA LEU A 97 6.33 -7.53 26.81
C LEU A 97 6.33 -8.67 27.86
N SER A 98 5.93 -8.39 29.12
CA SER A 98 6.07 -9.36 30.23
C SER A 98 4.81 -9.66 31.08
N GLY A 99 3.64 -9.83 30.44
CA GLY A 99 2.37 -10.20 31.09
C GLY A 99 2.31 -11.57 31.81
N LYS A 100 2.98 -11.76 32.96
CA LYS A 100 2.96 -13.02 33.75
C LYS A 100 2.64 -12.84 35.26
N SER A 101 1.69 -13.64 35.75
CA SER A 101 1.02 -13.50 37.08
C SER A 101 1.83 -13.96 38.32
N GLY A 102 1.63 -13.32 39.50
CA GLY A 102 2.60 -13.40 40.63
C GLY A 102 2.17 -13.51 42.12
N LYS A 103 0.88 -13.64 42.49
CA LYS A 103 0.35 -14.06 43.85
C LYS A 103 0.73 -13.30 45.17
N GLY A 104 -0.31 -12.77 45.85
CA GLY A 104 -0.47 -12.80 47.33
C GLY A 104 -0.35 -11.45 48.08
N SER A 105 -1.06 -11.16 49.19
CA SER A 105 -1.71 -12.05 50.18
C SER A 105 -2.77 -11.37 51.10
N LYS A 106 -3.74 -12.15 51.65
CA LYS A 106 -4.57 -11.92 52.89
C LYS A 106 -5.48 -10.65 52.92
N GLY A 107 -6.78 -10.62 52.64
CA GLY A 107 -7.89 -11.58 52.87
C GLY A 107 -8.76 -11.24 54.11
N THR A 108 -10.10 -11.32 54.05
CA THR A 108 -10.96 -11.63 55.24
C THR A 108 -12.42 -12.08 54.94
N LYS A 109 -12.76 -13.31 55.38
CA LYS A 109 -14.06 -13.88 55.86
C LYS A 109 -15.44 -13.27 55.46
N SER A 110 -16.28 -14.06 54.77
CA SER A 110 -17.67 -14.50 55.16
C SER A 110 -18.33 -15.27 53.98
N SER A 111 -18.57 -16.59 54.03
CA SER A 111 -19.83 -17.31 54.40
C SER A 111 -21.09 -16.96 53.53
N LYS A 112 -21.93 -17.90 53.05
CA LYS A 112 -22.18 -19.31 53.48
C LYS A 112 -22.98 -20.21 52.47
N SER A 113 -22.37 -21.33 52.03
CA SER A 113 -22.92 -22.70 51.81
C SER A 113 -24.23 -23.05 51.03
N SER A 114 -24.10 -23.80 49.92
CA SER A 114 -24.74 -25.12 49.62
C SER A 114 -24.16 -25.72 48.31
N LYS A 115 -23.44 -26.86 48.30
CA LYS A 115 -23.92 -28.27 48.11
C LYS A 115 -24.63 -28.56 46.78
N ASP A 116 -24.43 -29.69 46.07
CA ASP A 116 -23.39 -30.75 46.10
C ASP A 116 -23.60 -31.68 44.87
N SER A 117 -22.73 -31.67 43.85
CA SER A 117 -22.66 -32.74 42.81
C SER A 117 -21.36 -32.68 42.01
N LYS A 118 -20.78 -33.83 41.64
CA LYS A 118 -19.50 -33.94 40.93
C LYS A 118 -19.66 -34.44 39.49
N SER A 119 -18.94 -33.82 38.57
CA SER A 119 -18.37 -34.43 37.37
C SER A 119 -17.03 -33.74 37.07
N SER A 120 -16.17 -34.35 36.25
CA SER A 120 -14.78 -33.90 36.07
C SER A 120 -14.36 -33.86 34.60
N SER A 121 -14.13 -32.65 34.11
CA SER A 121 -13.06 -32.32 33.16
C SER A 121 -12.41 -31.01 33.64
N SER A 122 -11.26 -30.65 33.09
CA SER A 122 -10.53 -29.44 33.46
C SER A 122 -9.94 -28.82 32.20
N ASP A 123 -10.84 -28.32 31.36
CA ASP A 123 -10.51 -27.74 30.07
C ASP A 123 -10.18 -26.26 30.28
N GLY A 124 -8.88 -25.95 30.27
CA GLY A 124 -8.41 -24.58 30.16
C GLY A 124 -8.23 -24.26 28.67
N GLY A 125 -8.99 -23.31 28.14
CA GLY A 125 -8.92 -22.96 26.72
C GLY A 125 -7.55 -22.39 26.34
N LYS A 126 -6.80 -23.12 25.50
CA LYS A 126 -5.84 -22.51 24.55
C LYS A 126 -6.70 -22.06 23.37
N TRP A 127 -6.74 -20.76 23.09
CA TRP A 127 -7.17 -20.32 21.77
C TRP A 127 -6.08 -20.73 20.78
N VAL A 128 -6.48 -21.37 19.69
CA VAL A 128 -5.63 -21.73 18.57
C VAL A 128 -6.45 -21.38 17.35
N TRP A 129 -5.93 -20.53 16.47
CA TRP A 129 -6.52 -20.34 15.16
C TRP A 129 -6.33 -21.65 14.39
N VAL A 130 -7.43 -22.33 14.10
CA VAL A 130 -7.45 -23.61 13.38
C VAL A 130 -8.49 -23.49 12.28
N TRP A 131 -8.02 -23.30 11.05
CA TRP A 131 -8.84 -23.47 9.86
C TRP A 131 -9.36 -24.92 9.80
N ALA A 132 -10.68 -25.08 10.01
CA ALA A 132 -11.37 -26.37 10.01
C ALA A 132 -12.90 -26.18 9.92
N PRO A 133 -13.56 -26.44 8.77
CA PRO A 133 -14.97 -26.11 8.58
C PRO A 133 -15.95 -27.13 9.22
N PRO A 134 -16.86 -26.70 10.12
CA PRO A 134 -17.90 -27.56 10.69
C PRO A 134 -19.24 -27.41 9.94
N LYS A 135 -19.52 -28.32 9.00
CA LYS A 135 -20.87 -28.49 8.41
C LYS A 135 -21.89 -28.80 9.53
N TRP A 136 -23.03 -28.10 9.62
CA TRP A 136 -24.34 -28.67 10.05
C TRP A 136 -25.54 -27.73 9.87
N GLY A 137 -26.49 -28.13 9.01
CA GLY A 137 -27.92 -27.78 9.12
C GLY A 137 -28.36 -26.40 8.59
N PRO A 138 -29.62 -26.27 8.11
CA PRO A 138 -30.19 -24.96 7.82
C PRO A 138 -30.52 -24.23 9.14
N PRO A 139 -30.27 -22.92 9.25
CA PRO A 139 -30.77 -22.12 10.36
C PRO A 139 -32.30 -22.05 10.34
N ASN A 140 -32.91 -21.83 11.50
CA ASN A 140 -34.34 -21.48 11.55
C ASN A 140 -34.47 -19.96 11.39
N ASP A 141 -35.57 -19.54 10.77
CA ASP A 141 -36.10 -18.18 10.89
C ASP A 141 -36.47 -17.85 12.37
N ASP A 142 -36.93 -16.62 12.62
CA ASP A 142 -37.30 -16.03 13.94
C ASP A 142 -36.17 -15.32 14.74
N ALA A 143 -35.43 -14.41 14.10
CA ALA A 143 -34.80 -13.26 14.78
C ALA A 143 -34.93 -11.99 13.91
N TRP A 144 -35.03 -10.81 14.54
CA TRP A 144 -35.20 -9.50 13.87
C TRP A 144 -36.48 -9.36 13.01
N GLY A 145 -37.64 -9.57 13.63
CA GLY A 145 -38.93 -9.46 12.96
C GLY A 145 -39.29 -8.04 12.48
N TRP A 146 -39.20 -7.84 11.17
CA TRP A 146 -39.99 -6.84 10.45
C TRP A 146 -41.33 -7.47 10.02
N SER A 147 -42.43 -6.72 10.13
CA SER A 147 -43.77 -7.25 9.92
C SER A 147 -44.18 -7.28 8.44
N GLU A 148 -44.51 -8.46 7.92
CA GLU A 148 -45.12 -8.63 6.59
C GLU A 148 -46.43 -7.81 6.45
N PRO A 149 -46.68 -7.15 5.30
CA PRO A 149 -47.99 -6.60 4.98
C PRO A 149 -48.93 -7.69 4.45
N GLU A 150 -50.09 -7.87 5.09
CA GLU A 150 -51.12 -8.83 4.67
C GLU A 150 -51.63 -8.55 3.24
N SER A 151 -51.98 -9.62 2.52
CA SER A 151 -52.53 -9.55 1.16
C SER A 151 -54.05 -9.72 1.13
N ASP A 152 -54.75 -8.87 0.36
CA ASP A 152 -56.02 -9.12 -0.34
C ASP A 152 -56.65 -7.81 -0.89
N PRO A 153 -57.56 -7.84 -1.89
CA PRO A 153 -57.68 -8.79 -3.01
C PRO A 153 -57.90 -8.08 -4.38
N GLU A 154 -57.90 -8.84 -5.48
CA GLU A 154 -58.34 -8.35 -6.80
C GLU A 154 -59.81 -7.87 -6.85
N PRO A 155 -60.11 -6.94 -7.79
CA PRO A 155 -61.39 -6.97 -8.50
C PRO A 155 -61.23 -7.04 -10.03
N SER A 156 -61.54 -8.20 -10.61
CA SER A 156 -61.57 -8.41 -12.06
C SER A 156 -62.64 -7.57 -12.80
N GLY A 157 -62.41 -7.16 -14.07
CA GLY A 157 -63.53 -7.01 -15.02
C GLY A 157 -63.49 -6.04 -16.21
N LYS A 158 -63.09 -6.55 -17.39
CA LYS A 158 -63.77 -6.37 -18.70
C LYS A 158 -63.88 -4.97 -19.38
N SER A 159 -63.03 -4.78 -20.39
CA SER A 159 -63.37 -4.39 -21.79
C SER A 159 -64.19 -3.11 -22.09
N GLY A 160 -63.59 -2.19 -22.86
CA GLY A 160 -64.27 -1.10 -23.59
C GLY A 160 -63.55 -0.75 -24.91
N LYS A 161 -64.23 -0.11 -25.87
CA LYS A 161 -63.68 0.22 -27.21
C LYS A 161 -63.81 1.71 -27.56
N SER A 162 -62.82 2.18 -28.33
CA SER A 162 -62.89 3.19 -29.40
C SER A 162 -63.27 4.65 -29.09
N GLY A 163 -62.56 5.57 -29.75
CA GLY A 163 -62.92 6.99 -29.89
C GLY A 163 -61.68 7.80 -30.30
N GLY A 164 -61.80 8.79 -31.18
CA GLY A 164 -60.62 9.59 -31.59
C GLY A 164 -60.94 10.86 -32.37
N SER A 165 -59.89 11.62 -32.65
CA SER A 165 -59.79 12.84 -33.49
C SER A 165 -59.89 14.22 -32.82
N LYS A 166 -58.71 14.89 -32.79
CA LYS A 166 -58.43 16.24 -33.32
C LYS A 166 -58.92 17.52 -32.61
N SER A 167 -57.90 18.31 -32.26
CA SER A 167 -57.71 19.75 -32.56
C SER A 167 -58.36 20.84 -31.68
N GLY A 168 -57.51 21.81 -31.29
CA GLY A 168 -57.87 23.10 -30.70
C GLY A 168 -56.62 23.89 -30.30
N LYS A 169 -56.55 25.19 -30.61
CA LYS A 169 -55.47 26.11 -30.19
C LYS A 169 -56.05 27.22 -29.31
N SER A 170 -55.54 27.38 -28.10
CA SER A 170 -55.46 28.66 -27.36
C SER A 170 -54.64 28.46 -26.08
N GLY A 171 -53.70 29.35 -25.78
CA GLY A 171 -52.89 29.29 -24.55
C GLY A 171 -53.30 30.34 -23.52
N GLY A 172 -52.92 30.10 -22.27
CA GLY A 172 -53.11 31.02 -21.13
C GLY A 172 -52.86 30.29 -19.81
N ASN A 173 -51.78 30.68 -19.11
CA ASN A 173 -51.24 30.09 -17.87
C ASN A 173 -52.24 29.51 -16.88
N ALA A 174 -51.84 28.41 -16.21
CA ALA A 174 -51.61 28.29 -14.77
C ALA A 174 -51.56 26.81 -14.33
N ASP A 175 -50.77 26.56 -13.29
CA ASP A 175 -50.86 25.47 -12.31
C ASP A 175 -50.94 24.02 -12.82
N ASP A 176 -49.79 23.33 -12.69
CA ASP A 176 -49.64 21.87 -12.76
C ASP A 176 -49.10 21.43 -11.40
N ASP A 177 -49.85 20.62 -10.64
CA ASP A 177 -49.42 20.09 -9.34
C ASP A 177 -49.05 18.61 -9.46
N GLY A 178 -47.84 18.28 -8.98
CA GLY A 178 -47.26 16.95 -9.06
C GLY A 178 -46.73 16.53 -7.70
N SER A 179 -47.59 15.98 -6.85
CA SER A 179 -47.19 15.39 -5.58
C SER A 179 -46.52 14.02 -5.80
N VAL A 180 -45.22 14.03 -6.06
CA VAL A 180 -44.35 12.86 -5.88
C VAL A 180 -44.07 12.73 -4.38
N TYR A 181 -43.93 11.50 -3.89
CA TYR A 181 -43.59 11.23 -2.50
C TYR A 181 -42.10 11.50 -2.28
N GLU A 182 -41.79 12.41 -1.36
CA GLU A 182 -40.42 12.69 -0.91
C GLU A 182 -40.05 11.72 0.22
N GLU A 183 -38.97 10.95 0.03
CA GLU A 183 -38.16 10.41 1.13
C GLU A 183 -36.77 11.04 1.00
N GLU A 184 -36.29 11.67 2.07
CA GLU A 184 -35.22 12.67 2.00
C GLU A 184 -33.82 12.07 2.04
N TRP A 185 -33.18 11.95 0.87
CA TRP A 185 -31.72 12.01 0.74
C TRP A 185 -31.31 13.33 0.06
N GLY A 186 -31.68 14.44 0.69
CA GLY A 186 -31.61 15.80 0.14
C GLY A 186 -30.26 16.49 0.30
N GLY A 187 -29.28 16.18 -0.56
CA GLY A 187 -27.96 16.83 -0.58
C GLY A 187 -28.00 18.33 -0.96
N SER A 188 -28.31 19.20 0.01
CA SER A 188 -28.45 20.65 -0.19
C SER A 188 -27.18 21.45 0.17
N TYR A 189 -26.26 21.56 -0.80
CA TYR A 189 -25.05 22.39 -0.66
C TYR A 189 -25.35 23.91 -0.64
N ASN A 190 -24.47 24.69 0.01
CA ASN A 190 -24.56 26.14 0.25
C ASN A 190 -25.64 26.61 1.24
N HIS A 191 -25.56 26.09 2.47
CA HIS A 191 -25.78 26.90 3.66
C HIS A 191 -24.43 27.21 4.32
N ASP A 192 -24.24 28.39 4.91
CA ASP A 192 -23.15 28.64 5.88
C ASP A 192 -23.59 27.98 7.19
N PRO A 193 -23.01 26.84 7.62
CA PRO A 193 -23.58 26.07 8.70
C PRO A 193 -23.38 26.76 10.04
N GLU A 194 -24.30 26.49 10.98
CA GLU A 194 -24.03 26.71 12.40
C GLU A 194 -22.72 25.98 12.79
N LEU A 195 -22.03 26.47 13.83
CA LEU A 195 -20.82 25.79 14.27
C LEU A 195 -21.16 24.38 14.73
N CYS A 196 -20.40 23.40 14.25
CA CYS A 196 -20.50 22.05 14.79
C CYS A 196 -20.08 22.07 16.26
N HIS A 197 -20.93 21.55 17.15
CA HIS A 197 -20.76 21.63 18.60
C HIS A 197 -20.70 20.24 19.23
N ALA A 198 -19.56 19.92 19.84
CA ALA A 198 -19.34 18.69 20.60
C ALA A 198 -20.38 18.44 21.71
N LYS A 199 -20.64 17.16 21.98
CA LYS A 199 -21.39 16.71 23.16
C LYS A 199 -20.53 16.92 24.41
N CYS A 200 -20.94 17.78 25.34
CA CYS A 200 -20.17 18.09 26.56
C CYS A 200 -20.74 17.47 27.84
N GLU A 201 -19.89 16.80 28.60
CA GLU A 201 -20.18 16.27 29.94
C GLU A 201 -19.31 16.98 30.98
N GLY A 202 -19.73 18.21 31.33
CA GLY A 202 -18.94 19.12 32.16
C GLY A 202 -17.92 19.90 31.32
N ASP A 203 -16.65 19.81 31.70
CA ASP A 203 -15.53 20.48 31.02
C ASP A 203 -14.82 19.60 29.97
N LEU A 204 -15.17 18.31 29.91
CA LEU A 204 -14.87 17.43 28.78
C LEU A 204 -15.98 17.55 27.73
N CYS A 205 -15.58 17.72 26.47
CA CYS A 205 -16.44 17.71 25.30
C CYS A 205 -15.95 16.67 24.30
N THR A 206 -16.85 16.00 23.58
CA THR A 206 -16.52 14.88 22.69
C THR A 206 -17.00 15.13 21.27
N TYR A 207 -16.12 14.83 20.31
CA TYR A 207 -16.38 14.69 18.88
C TYR A 207 -16.08 13.25 18.45
N THR A 208 -16.93 12.64 17.63
CA THR A 208 -16.80 11.24 17.19
C THR A 208 -16.59 11.22 15.68
N SER A 209 -15.37 10.94 15.22
CA SER A 209 -14.98 11.11 13.81
C SER A 209 -15.31 9.90 12.97
N LYS A 210 -15.66 10.16 11.71
CA LYS A 210 -15.80 9.18 10.63
C LYS A 210 -15.31 9.78 9.31
N VAL A 211 -15.07 8.93 8.33
CA VAL A 211 -14.63 9.35 6.98
C VAL A 211 -15.72 9.02 5.97
N ALA A 212 -16.04 10.00 5.12
CA ALA A 212 -16.91 9.84 3.98
C ALA A 212 -16.08 9.71 2.71
N TYR A 213 -15.79 8.48 2.27
CA TYR A 213 -14.97 8.21 1.07
C TYR A 213 -15.49 8.89 -0.21
N TYR A 214 -16.82 9.06 -0.33
CA TYR A 214 -17.50 9.67 -1.46
C TYR A 214 -17.52 11.21 -1.44
N ALA A 215 -16.92 11.85 -0.43
CA ALA A 215 -16.93 13.30 -0.28
C ALA A 215 -16.01 14.03 -1.28
N SER A 216 -14.91 13.40 -1.66
CA SER A 216 -13.86 13.95 -2.52
C SER A 216 -13.00 12.83 -3.13
N GLU A 217 -11.91 13.19 -3.81
CA GLU A 217 -10.87 12.26 -4.29
C GLU A 217 -10.38 11.33 -3.17
N PHE A 218 -9.98 11.90 -2.03
CA PHE A 218 -9.43 11.15 -0.90
C PHE A 218 -10.50 10.77 0.13
N GLY A 219 -11.56 11.58 0.24
CA GLY A 219 -12.56 11.50 1.29
C GLY A 219 -12.57 12.77 2.14
N ALA A 220 -13.35 12.76 3.22
CA ALA A 220 -13.42 13.87 4.17
C ALA A 220 -13.80 13.37 5.56
N PHE A 221 -13.32 14.03 6.61
CA PHE A 221 -13.87 13.83 7.94
C PHE A 221 -15.28 14.43 8.07
N TYR A 222 -16.15 13.70 8.77
CA TYR A 222 -17.39 14.20 9.37
C TYR A 222 -17.46 13.74 10.84
N PHE A 223 -18.36 14.35 11.62
CA PHE A 223 -18.52 14.06 13.05
C PHE A 223 -19.98 13.77 13.41
N GLU A 224 -20.22 12.72 14.21
CA GLU A 224 -21.57 12.23 14.53
C GLU A 224 -22.44 13.27 15.27
N GLU A 225 -21.82 14.19 16.01
CA GLU A 225 -22.52 15.24 16.76
C GLU A 225 -23.18 16.29 15.84
N CYS A 226 -22.85 16.30 14.55
CA CYS A 226 -23.15 17.39 13.63
C CYS A 226 -23.56 16.94 12.21
N PRO A 227 -24.54 16.03 12.03
CA PRO A 227 -24.90 15.51 10.71
C PRO A 227 -25.33 16.61 9.73
N GLU A 228 -26.05 17.62 10.21
CA GLU A 228 -26.49 18.81 9.45
C GLU A 228 -25.32 19.68 8.92
N SER A 229 -24.11 19.52 9.47
CA SER A 229 -22.92 20.25 8.99
C SER A 229 -22.22 19.56 7.81
N GLY A 230 -22.57 18.29 7.53
CA GLY A 230 -22.00 17.51 6.44
C GLY A 230 -20.50 17.25 6.56
N ASN A 231 -19.84 17.13 5.41
CA ASN A 231 -18.40 16.91 5.28
C ASN A 231 -17.61 18.21 5.48
N TYR A 232 -16.38 18.12 6.00
CA TYR A 232 -15.54 19.28 6.35
C TYR A 232 -16.19 20.28 7.36
N PRO A 233 -16.86 19.82 8.44
CA PRO A 233 -17.63 20.69 9.33
C PRO A 233 -16.75 21.67 10.11
N LYS A 234 -17.29 22.88 10.32
CA LYS A 234 -16.63 24.00 11.01
C LYS A 234 -16.84 23.86 12.53
N LEU A 235 -15.87 23.27 13.24
CA LEU A 235 -16.00 22.90 14.65
C LEU A 235 -15.95 24.10 15.60
N ALA A 236 -16.59 23.99 16.77
CA ALA A 236 -16.50 24.93 17.87
C ALA A 236 -15.68 24.37 19.05
N MET A 237 -14.76 25.19 19.59
CA MET A 237 -14.00 24.86 20.80
C MET A 237 -13.94 26.04 21.77
N GLU A 238 -14.62 25.95 22.91
CA GLU A 238 -14.59 26.93 24.00
C GLU A 238 -13.32 26.75 24.85
N ILE A 239 -12.48 27.78 24.96
CA ILE A 239 -11.18 27.66 25.62
C ILE A 239 -11.31 27.49 27.15
N GLY A 240 -10.38 26.74 27.75
CA GLY A 240 -10.46 26.29 29.15
C GLY A 240 -11.22 24.98 29.34
N LYS A 241 -11.51 24.26 28.25
CA LYS A 241 -12.07 22.90 28.22
C LYS A 241 -11.16 21.94 27.48
N THR A 242 -11.40 20.65 27.69
CA THR A 242 -10.78 19.54 26.95
C THR A 242 -11.75 19.02 25.90
N TYR A 243 -11.27 18.85 24.66
CA TYR A 243 -12.02 18.29 23.54
C TYR A 243 -11.41 16.95 23.13
N ARG A 244 -12.12 15.85 23.36
CA ARG A 244 -11.75 14.50 22.96
C ARG A 244 -12.32 14.18 21.59
N PHE A 245 -11.45 13.87 20.64
CA PHE A 245 -11.77 13.35 19.33
C PHE A 245 -11.65 11.83 19.38
N VAL A 246 -12.70 11.10 18.99
CA VAL A 246 -12.79 9.63 19.10
C VAL A 246 -12.70 9.01 17.70
N GLN A 247 -11.63 8.25 17.45
CA GLN A 247 -11.40 7.53 16.19
C GLN A 247 -11.69 6.04 16.35
N ALA A 248 -12.95 5.70 16.66
CA ALA A 248 -13.37 4.32 16.94
C ALA A 248 -13.93 3.55 15.72
N HIS A 249 -14.38 4.25 14.68
CA HIS A 249 -15.09 3.63 13.55
C HIS A 249 -14.13 3.22 12.43
N VAL A 250 -14.33 2.04 11.83
CA VAL A 250 -13.46 1.46 10.77
C VAL A 250 -13.00 2.44 9.68
N THR A 251 -13.84 3.38 9.27
CA THR A 251 -13.49 4.39 8.26
C THR A 251 -12.32 5.30 8.66
N ASN A 252 -11.95 5.36 9.94
CA ASN A 252 -10.80 6.12 10.42
C ASN A 252 -9.46 5.39 10.24
N TRP A 253 -9.44 4.09 9.93
CA TRP A 253 -8.22 3.39 9.52
C TRP A 253 -7.58 4.12 8.33
N PHE A 254 -6.24 4.28 8.33
CA PHE A 254 -5.47 5.21 7.47
C PHE A 254 -5.75 6.72 7.62
N HIS A 255 -6.52 7.14 8.63
CA HIS A 255 -6.91 8.56 8.81
C HIS A 255 -6.65 9.13 10.23
N PRO A 256 -5.40 9.12 10.75
CA PRO A 256 -5.06 9.69 12.05
C PRO A 256 -5.26 11.22 12.09
N LEU A 257 -6.01 11.71 13.08
CA LEU A 257 -6.33 13.12 13.28
C LEU A 257 -5.18 13.93 13.87
N GLY A 258 -4.82 15.03 13.20
CA GLY A 258 -3.88 16.04 13.66
C GLY A 258 -4.51 17.41 13.87
N PHE A 259 -3.79 18.31 14.55
CA PHE A 259 -4.24 19.69 14.83
C PHE A 259 -3.16 20.72 14.49
N ALA A 260 -3.52 21.81 13.81
CA ALA A 260 -2.55 22.75 13.27
C ALA A 260 -3.02 24.22 13.21
N TYR A 261 -2.03 25.11 13.05
CA TYR A 261 -2.22 26.54 12.79
C TYR A 261 -2.47 26.88 11.30
N GLY A 262 -2.52 25.87 10.43
CA GLY A 262 -2.84 26.02 9.01
C GLY A 262 -3.50 24.77 8.45
N GLN A 263 -4.06 24.89 7.24
CA GLN A 263 -4.70 23.78 6.52
C GLN A 263 -3.70 22.63 6.30
N ASP A 264 -4.14 21.39 6.48
CA ASP A 264 -3.40 20.14 6.21
C ASP A 264 -2.03 20.00 6.91
N GLY A 265 -1.79 20.80 7.96
CA GLY A 265 -0.71 20.58 8.94
C GLY A 265 0.69 20.43 8.34
N ALA A 266 1.43 19.45 8.85
CA ALA A 266 2.81 19.18 8.42
C ALA A 266 2.94 18.91 6.92
N LEU A 267 1.95 18.24 6.30
CA LEU A 267 1.94 17.93 4.86
C LEU A 267 1.95 19.20 3.99
N ALA A 268 1.27 20.26 4.44
CA ALA A 268 1.30 21.58 3.79
C ALA A 268 2.43 22.50 4.31
N GLY A 269 3.34 21.99 5.14
CA GLY A 269 4.39 22.77 5.81
C GLY A 269 3.86 23.80 6.82
N ALA A 270 2.62 23.62 7.30
CA ALA A 270 2.02 24.46 8.33
C ALA A 270 2.42 23.97 9.73
N PRO A 271 2.73 24.87 10.69
CA PRO A 271 3.01 24.46 12.06
C PRO A 271 1.81 23.77 12.72
N GLU A 272 2.07 22.61 13.32
CA GLU A 272 1.12 21.91 14.17
C GLU A 272 0.90 22.64 15.51
N LEU A 273 -0.17 22.25 16.20
CA LEU A 273 -0.49 22.71 17.55
C LEU A 273 0.51 22.08 18.54
N GLU A 274 0.98 22.85 19.52
CA GLU A 274 2.02 22.40 20.44
C GLU A 274 1.59 21.20 21.30
N GLU A 275 2.51 20.26 21.52
CA GLU A 275 2.32 19.05 22.36
C GLU A 275 1.76 19.37 23.76
N GLU A 276 2.04 20.55 24.33
CA GLU A 276 1.47 20.96 25.64
C GLU A 276 -0.05 21.17 25.63
N TYR A 277 -0.69 21.17 24.46
CA TYR A 277 -2.14 21.23 24.27
C TYR A 277 -2.75 19.92 23.75
N LEU A 278 -1.95 18.89 23.49
CA LEU A 278 -2.36 17.63 22.87
C LEU A 278 -2.06 16.43 23.78
N SER A 279 -2.94 15.43 23.73
CA SER A 279 -2.72 14.10 24.30
C SER A 279 -3.28 13.07 23.31
N TYR A 280 -2.39 12.34 22.64
CA TYR A 280 -2.73 11.19 21.84
C TYR A 280 -2.95 10.00 22.79
N GLN A 281 -4.01 9.23 22.63
CA GLN A 281 -4.36 8.14 23.54
C GLN A 281 -4.78 6.87 22.79
N LYS A 282 -4.32 5.72 23.28
CA LYS A 282 -4.78 4.38 22.87
C LYS A 282 -5.52 3.75 24.06
N ASN A 283 -6.78 3.39 23.86
CA ASN A 283 -7.68 2.85 24.90
C ASN A 283 -7.85 3.74 26.17
N GLY A 284 -7.46 5.01 26.09
CA GLY A 284 -7.50 5.97 27.21
C GLY A 284 -6.22 6.05 28.05
N GLU A 285 -5.12 5.45 27.58
CA GLU A 285 -3.76 5.66 28.11
C GLU A 285 -2.96 6.55 27.12
N ASP A 286 -2.18 7.50 27.64
CA ASP A 286 -1.38 8.44 26.83
C ASP A 286 -0.29 7.72 26.03
N VAL A 287 -0.16 8.06 24.74
CA VAL A 287 0.89 7.61 23.82
C VAL A 287 1.61 8.80 23.16
N THR A 288 2.78 8.58 22.58
CA THR A 288 3.44 9.57 21.70
C THR A 288 2.74 9.64 20.34
N LEU A 289 2.99 10.68 19.54
CA LEU A 289 2.55 10.72 18.14
C LEU A 289 3.14 9.55 17.35
N ASP A 290 4.43 9.24 17.57
CA ASP A 290 5.12 8.06 17.01
C ASP A 290 4.49 6.71 17.43
N GLY A 291 3.70 6.70 18.52
CA GLY A 291 2.93 5.55 19.01
C GLY A 291 1.42 5.68 18.74
N TYR A 292 1.04 6.59 17.86
CA TYR A 292 -0.33 6.86 17.44
C TYR A 292 -0.46 6.79 15.92
N GLU A 293 0.32 7.57 15.18
CA GLU A 293 0.21 7.73 13.73
C GLU A 293 0.54 6.45 12.93
N PRO A 294 1.65 5.72 13.19
CA PRO A 294 1.99 4.53 12.39
C PRO A 294 0.98 3.41 12.50
N GLU A 295 0.35 3.24 13.68
CA GLU A 295 -0.64 2.16 13.88
C GLU A 295 -1.85 2.29 12.95
N PHE A 296 -2.17 3.48 12.44
CA PHE A 296 -3.25 3.67 11.46
C PHE A 296 -2.92 3.11 10.06
N ALA A 297 -1.65 2.78 9.79
CA ALA A 297 -1.20 2.14 8.55
C ALA A 297 -0.97 0.62 8.69
N TRP A 298 -1.05 0.07 9.91
CA TRP A 298 -0.99 -1.38 10.17
C TRP A 298 -2.20 -2.11 9.53
N PRO A 299 -2.18 -3.45 9.36
CA PRO A 299 -3.32 -4.22 8.86
C PRO A 299 -4.64 -3.86 9.55
N ILE A 300 -5.74 -3.77 8.80
CA ILE A 300 -7.03 -3.27 9.30
C ILE A 300 -7.57 -4.14 10.44
N GLU A 301 -7.29 -5.44 10.38
CA GLU A 301 -7.61 -6.46 11.38
C GLU A 301 -6.92 -6.18 12.71
N GLU A 302 -5.64 -5.80 12.64
CA GLU A 302 -4.84 -5.45 13.81
C GLU A 302 -5.21 -4.06 14.34
N TRP A 303 -5.43 -3.05 13.49
CA TRP A 303 -5.87 -1.72 13.92
C TRP A 303 -7.22 -1.77 14.67
N VAL A 304 -8.20 -2.54 14.16
CA VAL A 304 -9.49 -2.76 14.84
C VAL A 304 -9.31 -3.51 16.16
N SER A 305 -8.42 -4.51 16.20
CA SER A 305 -8.14 -5.31 17.41
C SER A 305 -7.36 -4.55 18.48
N ASN A 306 -6.53 -3.58 18.09
CA ASN A 306 -5.71 -2.75 18.98
C ASN A 306 -6.55 -1.77 19.84
N GLY A 307 -7.79 -1.50 19.43
CA GLY A 307 -8.81 -0.87 20.26
C GLY A 307 -9.26 0.50 19.76
N VAL A 308 -9.40 1.48 20.67
CA VAL A 308 -9.93 2.81 20.33
C VAL A 308 -8.87 3.90 20.50
N TYR A 309 -8.70 4.68 19.44
CA TYR A 309 -7.79 5.82 19.36
C TYR A 309 -8.51 7.13 19.70
N TYR A 310 -7.79 8.03 20.37
CA TYR A 310 -8.29 9.36 20.72
C TYR A 310 -7.22 10.44 20.59
N VAL A 311 -7.65 11.67 20.38
CA VAL A 311 -6.84 12.87 20.62
C VAL A 311 -7.59 13.80 21.56
N GLU A 312 -6.98 14.19 22.68
CA GLU A 312 -7.51 15.21 23.58
C GLU A 312 -6.80 16.56 23.38
N VAL A 313 -7.58 17.59 23.03
CA VAL A 313 -7.07 18.96 22.80
C VAL A 313 -7.53 19.86 23.95
N THR A 314 -6.58 20.44 24.69
CA THR A 314 -6.86 21.28 25.89
C THR A 314 -6.19 22.64 25.77
N LEU A 315 -6.94 23.64 25.29
CA LEU A 315 -6.45 25.02 25.14
C LEU A 315 -6.70 25.84 26.42
N PRO A 316 -5.69 26.50 27.03
CA PRO A 316 -5.84 27.22 28.29
C PRO A 316 -6.71 28.49 28.18
N ILE A 317 -7.22 28.97 29.32
CA ILE A 317 -8.16 30.11 29.39
C ILE A 317 -7.54 31.43 28.87
N ASP A 318 -6.22 31.56 28.84
CA ASP A 318 -5.47 32.70 28.27
C ASP A 318 -4.89 32.45 26.87
N PHE A 319 -5.16 31.29 26.25
CA PHE A 319 -4.83 31.02 24.86
C PHE A 319 -5.41 32.11 23.93
N SER A 320 -4.60 32.56 22.96
CA SER A 320 -4.83 33.83 22.25
C SER A 320 -4.40 33.78 20.78
N TYR A 321 -4.86 32.76 20.04
CA TYR A 321 -4.79 32.76 18.57
C TYR A 321 -5.98 33.52 17.96
N LYS A 322 -5.79 34.13 16.77
CA LYS A 322 -6.77 35.06 16.15
C LYS A 322 -7.32 34.59 14.79
N GLU A 323 -6.65 33.62 14.19
CA GLU A 323 -6.98 33.00 12.91
C GLU A 323 -7.59 31.62 13.17
N ASP A 324 -8.03 30.92 12.12
CA ASP A 324 -8.60 29.58 12.26
C ASP A 324 -7.51 28.57 12.67
N LEU A 325 -7.79 27.76 13.70
CA LEU A 325 -7.08 26.49 13.87
C LEU A 325 -7.69 25.47 12.91
N PHE A 326 -6.99 24.37 12.67
CA PHE A 326 -7.42 23.29 11.79
C PHE A 326 -7.32 21.95 12.50
N TYR A 327 -8.21 21.04 12.16
CA TYR A 327 -7.95 19.60 12.25
C TYR A 327 -7.56 19.11 10.85
N PHE A 328 -6.73 18.07 10.75
CA PHE A 328 -6.29 17.47 9.47
C PHE A 328 -6.04 15.96 9.64
N CYS A 329 -5.64 15.27 8.56
CA CYS A 329 -5.19 13.88 8.60
C CYS A 329 -3.68 13.83 8.39
N HIS A 330 -2.91 13.15 9.26
CA HIS A 330 -1.44 13.09 9.10
C HIS A 330 -1.00 12.35 7.83
N ILE A 331 -1.80 11.38 7.35
CA ILE A 331 -1.49 10.57 6.16
C ILE A 331 -2.05 11.21 4.86
N HIS A 332 -3.02 12.13 4.95
CA HIS A 332 -3.76 12.64 3.80
C HIS A 332 -4.01 14.16 3.86
N GLN A 333 -3.45 14.89 2.89
CA GLN A 333 -3.87 16.24 2.52
C GLN A 333 -5.35 16.26 2.10
N TYR A 334 -5.96 17.45 2.18
CA TYR A 334 -7.34 17.72 1.76
C TYR A 334 -8.42 16.98 2.56
N PHE A 335 -8.08 16.50 3.75
CA PHE A 335 -9.00 15.92 4.73
C PHE A 335 -9.47 16.93 5.80
N GLY A 336 -8.67 17.97 6.04
CA GLY A 336 -8.85 18.89 7.16
C GLY A 336 -9.94 19.95 6.98
N ALA A 337 -10.41 20.51 8.10
CA ALA A 337 -11.24 21.71 8.11
C ALA A 337 -11.03 22.57 9.37
N ARG A 338 -11.86 23.61 9.51
CA ARG A 338 -11.61 24.75 10.41
C ARG A 338 -12.21 24.59 11.80
N ILE A 339 -11.48 25.08 12.80
CA ILE A 339 -11.86 25.15 14.21
C ILE A 339 -12.03 26.63 14.61
N LYS A 340 -13.22 26.97 15.10
CA LYS A 340 -13.54 28.27 15.71
C LYS A 340 -13.42 28.21 17.23
N LEU A 341 -12.50 29.01 17.75
CA LEU A 341 -12.25 29.18 19.16
C LEU A 341 -13.29 30.11 19.77
N MET A 342 -13.85 29.72 20.92
CA MET A 342 -14.91 30.45 21.62
C MET A 342 -14.49 30.84 23.03
N LYS A 343 -15.07 31.93 23.53
CA LYS A 343 -14.96 32.38 24.93
C LYS A 343 -16.26 33.02 25.40
N ASN A 344 -16.88 32.44 26.42
CA ASN A 344 -18.24 32.71 26.89
C ASN A 344 -19.26 32.65 25.74
N GLY A 345 -19.16 31.64 24.86
CA GLY A 345 -20.09 31.47 23.74
C GLY A 345 -19.95 32.52 22.63
N LYS A 346 -18.76 33.12 22.49
CA LYS A 346 -18.44 34.07 21.40
C LYS A 346 -17.12 33.68 20.73
N ILE A 347 -17.09 33.70 19.40
CA ILE A 347 -15.88 33.46 18.61
C ILE A 347 -14.79 34.49 18.98
N ILE A 348 -13.58 34.01 19.29
CA ILE A 348 -12.39 34.82 19.59
C ILE A 348 -11.35 34.83 18.47
N ASN A 349 -11.45 33.91 17.50
CA ASN A 349 -10.73 33.96 16.22
C ASN A 349 -11.66 34.42 15.05
N PRO A 350 -12.00 35.72 14.98
CA PRO A 350 -12.91 36.24 13.96
C PRO A 350 -12.26 36.39 12.58
N LEU A 351 -10.93 36.26 12.47
CA LEU A 351 -10.24 36.34 11.19
C LEU A 351 -10.29 34.95 10.53
N PRO A 352 -10.98 34.76 9.40
CA PRO A 352 -10.66 33.65 8.53
C PRO A 352 -9.24 33.86 7.98
N LEU A 353 -8.47 32.78 7.84
CA LEU A 353 -7.34 32.78 6.91
C LEU A 353 -7.85 33.12 5.49
N PRO A 354 -6.99 33.65 4.59
CA PRO A 354 -7.36 33.90 3.20
C PRO A 354 -8.07 32.70 2.55
N GLU A 355 -8.86 33.02 1.52
CA GLU A 355 -9.83 32.12 0.88
C GLU A 355 -9.27 30.73 0.57
N HIS A 356 -10.04 29.70 0.88
CA HIS A 356 -9.63 28.28 0.86
C HIS A 356 -9.30 27.87 -0.59
N LYS A 357 -8.02 27.88 -0.96
CA LYS A 357 -7.62 27.69 -2.36
C LYS A 357 -7.78 26.27 -2.87
N LEU A 358 -7.69 25.30 -1.95
CA LEU A 358 -7.73 23.87 -2.23
C LEU A 358 -8.66 23.19 -1.21
N VAL A 359 -9.96 23.38 -1.36
CA VAL A 359 -10.92 22.31 -1.03
C VAL A 359 -11.12 21.55 -2.34
N PRO A 360 -11.18 20.21 -2.36
CA PRO A 360 -11.72 19.51 -3.51
C PRO A 360 -13.16 19.99 -3.78
N PRO A 361 -13.52 20.42 -5.00
CA PRO A 361 -14.91 20.73 -5.34
C PRO A 361 -15.80 19.49 -5.11
N PRO A 362 -17.09 19.66 -4.79
CA PRO A 362 -17.98 18.52 -4.60
C PRO A 362 -18.04 17.67 -5.90
N PRO A 363 -18.07 16.33 -5.79
CA PRO A 363 -18.13 15.44 -6.96
C PRO A 363 -19.32 15.78 -7.86
N SER A 364 -19.16 15.54 -9.16
CA SER A 364 -20.23 15.79 -10.14
C SER A 364 -21.45 14.89 -9.89
N LYS A 365 -22.59 15.17 -10.54
CA LYS A 365 -23.77 14.29 -10.46
C LYS A 365 -23.56 12.88 -11.04
N TYR A 366 -22.53 12.67 -11.85
CA TYR A 366 -22.15 11.35 -12.34
C TYR A 366 -21.22 10.67 -11.34
N ASP A 367 -20.26 11.41 -10.79
CA ASP A 367 -19.34 10.92 -9.75
C ASP A 367 -20.09 10.51 -8.48
N GLN A 368 -21.05 11.33 -8.02
CA GLN A 368 -22.00 11.01 -6.94
C GLN A 368 -22.84 9.76 -7.22
N HIS A 369 -23.12 9.44 -8.48
CA HIS A 369 -23.86 8.25 -8.87
C HIS A 369 -22.95 7.02 -8.91
N CYS A 370 -21.74 7.14 -9.46
CA CYS A 370 -20.79 6.06 -9.57
C CYS A 370 -19.99 5.79 -8.28
N GLY A 371 -20.05 6.66 -7.27
CA GLY A 371 -19.18 6.60 -6.10
C GLY A 371 -17.74 7.07 -6.37
N THR A 372 -17.51 7.71 -7.51
CA THR A 372 -16.17 8.10 -8.00
C THR A 372 -15.83 9.55 -7.67
N TYR A 373 -14.66 9.98 -8.11
CA TYR A 373 -14.27 11.38 -8.22
C TYR A 373 -13.39 11.59 -9.47
N GLY A 374 -13.54 12.74 -10.14
CA GLY A 374 -12.72 13.15 -11.28
C GLY A 374 -13.16 12.62 -12.64
N ILE A 375 -14.21 11.79 -12.74
CA ILE A 375 -14.63 11.19 -14.01
C ILE A 375 -15.36 12.20 -14.91
N ILE A 376 -16.06 13.20 -14.34
CA ILE A 376 -16.71 14.28 -15.10
C ILE A 376 -16.37 15.66 -14.54
N ALA A 377 -15.47 16.38 -15.22
CA ALA A 377 -15.25 17.79 -14.97
C ALA A 377 -16.37 18.63 -15.60
N LYS A 378 -17.25 19.20 -14.78
CA LYS A 378 -18.20 20.22 -15.26
C LYS A 378 -17.49 21.55 -15.49
N SER A 379 -17.80 22.23 -16.59
CA SER A 379 -17.26 23.57 -16.83
C SER A 379 -17.87 24.59 -15.87
N ALA A 380 -17.03 25.21 -15.03
CA ALA A 380 -17.42 26.32 -14.16
C ALA A 380 -18.24 27.39 -14.89
N SER A 381 -19.25 27.93 -14.22
CA SER A 381 -19.95 29.12 -14.71
C SER A 381 -19.00 30.34 -14.69
N PRO A 382 -18.80 31.07 -15.80
CA PRO A 382 -17.81 32.14 -15.86
C PRO A 382 -18.09 33.28 -14.86
N GLY A 383 -17.36 33.30 -13.75
CA GLY A 383 -17.47 34.31 -12.70
C GLY A 383 -17.38 33.77 -11.26
N THR A 384 -17.60 32.47 -11.05
CA THR A 384 -17.24 31.77 -9.80
C THR A 384 -15.86 31.14 -9.93
N ILE A 385 -15.05 31.18 -8.87
CA ILE A 385 -13.91 30.26 -8.72
C ILE A 385 -14.50 28.93 -8.28
N GLY A 386 -14.24 27.86 -9.04
CA GLY A 386 -14.81 26.54 -8.81
C GLY A 386 -14.48 25.56 -9.93
N ASP A 387 -14.96 24.33 -9.75
CA ASP A 387 -15.05 23.22 -10.70
C ASP A 387 -13.72 22.66 -11.28
N GLY A 388 -12.62 23.41 -11.23
CA GLY A 388 -11.28 22.93 -11.60
C GLY A 388 -10.50 22.44 -10.37
N TRP A 389 -10.55 21.14 -10.07
CA TRP A 389 -9.57 20.50 -9.19
C TRP A 389 -8.25 20.40 -9.96
N SER A 390 -7.15 20.95 -9.42
CA SER A 390 -5.82 20.93 -10.07
C SER A 390 -5.40 19.50 -10.43
N HIS A 391 -5.76 18.56 -9.58
CA HIS A 391 -5.24 17.20 -9.57
C HIS A 391 -6.13 16.17 -10.28
N SER A 392 -7.21 16.61 -10.95
CA SER A 392 -8.02 15.77 -11.85
C SER A 392 -7.85 16.19 -13.30
N MET A 393 -7.82 15.21 -14.19
CA MET A 393 -7.90 15.47 -15.63
C MET A 393 -9.25 16.09 -16.00
N LEU A 394 -9.22 17.21 -16.72
CA LEU A 394 -10.43 17.95 -17.08
C LEU A 394 -11.12 17.32 -18.31
N GLY A 395 -11.89 16.26 -18.09
CA GLY A 395 -12.54 15.48 -19.14
C GLY A 395 -13.99 15.07 -18.89
N ASP A 396 -14.53 14.30 -19.85
CA ASP A 396 -15.80 13.58 -19.78
C ASP A 396 -15.54 12.16 -20.31
N PHE A 397 -15.10 11.27 -19.41
CA PHE A 397 -14.53 9.97 -19.79
C PHE A 397 -15.60 8.88 -20.08
N ARG A 398 -16.87 9.26 -20.22
CA ARG A 398 -17.94 8.32 -20.57
C ARG A 398 -17.84 7.92 -22.04
N LEU A 399 -18.10 6.64 -22.30
CA LEU A 399 -18.09 6.11 -23.65
C LEU A 399 -19.37 6.52 -24.42
N PRO A 400 -19.28 6.76 -25.75
CA PRO A 400 -18.08 6.68 -26.58
C PRO A 400 -17.17 7.92 -26.46
N HIS A 401 -15.90 7.70 -26.08
CA HIS A 401 -14.87 8.74 -25.95
C HIS A 401 -13.83 8.61 -27.10
N PRO A 402 -13.40 9.70 -27.76
CA PRO A 402 -12.60 9.65 -29.00
C PRO A 402 -11.19 9.05 -28.88
N GLU A 403 -10.69 8.82 -27.67
CA GLU A 403 -9.31 8.32 -27.42
C GLU A 403 -9.31 6.95 -26.70
N CYS A 404 -10.48 6.50 -26.23
CA CYS A 404 -10.67 5.20 -25.58
C CYS A 404 -11.14 4.14 -26.60
N PRO A 405 -11.19 2.84 -26.21
CA PRO A 405 -11.98 1.83 -26.91
C PRO A 405 -13.47 2.20 -27.04
N SER A 406 -14.19 1.39 -27.81
CA SER A 406 -15.66 1.40 -27.87
C SER A 406 -16.30 0.99 -26.54
N GLU A 407 -15.71 0.00 -25.86
CA GLU A 407 -16.04 -0.47 -24.51
C GLU A 407 -14.85 -1.19 -23.86
N PHE A 408 -14.89 -1.34 -22.53
CA PHE A 408 -14.04 -2.26 -21.77
C PHE A 408 -14.85 -3.43 -21.21
N ILE A 409 -16.14 -3.24 -20.90
CA ILE A 409 -17.05 -4.32 -20.53
C ILE A 409 -17.80 -4.84 -21.76
N CYS A 410 -17.65 -6.11 -22.15
CA CYS A 410 -18.26 -6.64 -23.39
C CYS A 410 -19.69 -7.20 -23.22
N GLU A 411 -20.61 -6.43 -22.64
CA GLU A 411 -22.02 -6.84 -22.42
C GLU A 411 -23.03 -5.80 -22.93
N GLU A 412 -24.16 -6.21 -23.50
CA GLU A 412 -25.22 -5.26 -23.94
C GLU A 412 -25.99 -4.67 -22.74
N ASP A 413 -26.36 -5.51 -21.76
CA ASP A 413 -27.16 -5.14 -20.58
C ASP A 413 -26.26 -4.92 -19.34
N LYS A 414 -25.45 -3.86 -19.35
CA LYS A 414 -24.48 -3.54 -18.28
C LYS A 414 -25.16 -3.13 -16.96
N SER A 415 -24.60 -3.56 -15.83
CA SER A 415 -24.98 -3.09 -14.49
C SER A 415 -24.61 -1.60 -14.28
N THR A 416 -25.01 -1.02 -13.16
CA THR A 416 -24.57 0.36 -12.81
C THR A 416 -23.06 0.41 -12.58
N PHE A 417 -22.52 -0.56 -11.83
CA PHE A 417 -21.07 -0.68 -11.60
C PHE A 417 -20.31 -0.87 -12.92
N ALA A 418 -20.71 -1.81 -13.77
CA ALA A 418 -20.09 -2.04 -15.08
C ALA A 418 -20.14 -0.77 -15.99
N THR A 419 -21.25 -0.05 -15.98
CA THR A 419 -21.40 1.22 -16.72
C THR A 419 -20.49 2.33 -16.19
N CYS A 420 -20.23 2.36 -14.87
CA CYS A 420 -19.26 3.26 -14.26
C CYS A 420 -17.82 2.81 -14.57
N THR A 421 -17.54 1.51 -14.53
CA THR A 421 -16.23 0.91 -14.84
C THR A 421 -15.77 1.21 -16.27
N ASP A 422 -16.64 1.20 -17.28
CA ASP A 422 -16.31 1.65 -18.65
C ASP A 422 -15.70 3.07 -18.67
N ALA A 423 -16.22 3.98 -17.85
CA ALA A 423 -15.75 5.37 -17.76
C ALA A 423 -14.50 5.52 -16.88
N ILE A 424 -14.40 4.73 -15.80
CA ILE A 424 -13.23 4.64 -14.92
C ILE A 424 -12.01 4.11 -15.70
N ASN A 425 -12.22 3.08 -16.53
CA ASN A 425 -11.18 2.50 -17.38
C ASN A 425 -10.78 3.45 -18.52
N CYS A 426 -11.72 4.24 -19.05
CA CYS A 426 -11.41 5.30 -20.01
C CYS A 426 -10.60 6.46 -19.40
N HIS A 427 -10.94 6.89 -18.17
CA HIS A 427 -10.15 7.87 -17.41
C HIS A 427 -8.71 7.39 -17.23
N MET A 428 -8.52 6.16 -16.75
CA MET A 428 -7.19 5.55 -16.59
C MET A 428 -6.43 5.46 -17.92
N PHE A 429 -7.06 4.87 -18.95
CA PHE A 429 -6.45 4.69 -20.26
C PHE A 429 -5.94 6.02 -20.84
N ASN A 430 -6.73 7.10 -20.71
CA ASN A 430 -6.34 8.42 -21.20
C ASN A 430 -5.21 9.03 -20.34
N GLY A 431 -5.32 8.95 -19.01
CA GLY A 431 -4.29 9.50 -18.12
C GLY A 431 -2.92 8.84 -18.26
N MET A 432 -2.89 7.53 -18.52
CA MET A 432 -1.66 6.76 -18.74
C MET A 432 -1.06 6.93 -20.14
N THR A 433 -1.68 7.72 -21.03
CA THR A 433 -1.09 8.05 -22.34
C THR A 433 -0.27 9.33 -22.25
N THR A 434 1.05 9.16 -22.10
CA THR A 434 2.00 10.20 -21.70
C THR A 434 3.19 10.33 -22.66
N ASN A 435 3.91 11.45 -22.58
CA ASN A 435 5.20 11.63 -23.23
C ASN A 435 6.33 11.14 -22.31
N GLU A 436 7.57 11.14 -22.82
CA GLU A 436 8.79 10.91 -22.04
C GLU A 436 9.67 12.18 -22.09
N ASN A 437 9.12 13.33 -21.65
CA ASN A 437 9.83 14.62 -21.74
C ASN A 437 10.86 14.86 -20.63
N TYR A 438 10.89 14.02 -19.59
CA TYR A 438 11.57 14.31 -18.32
C TYR A 438 12.56 13.22 -17.89
N SER A 439 12.08 12.11 -17.34
CA SER A 439 12.86 10.96 -16.87
C SER A 439 11.98 9.72 -16.70
N GLU A 440 12.61 8.56 -16.50
CA GLU A 440 11.94 7.31 -16.14
C GLU A 440 11.11 7.46 -14.84
N VAL A 441 11.61 8.22 -13.86
CA VAL A 441 10.90 8.54 -12.61
C VAL A 441 9.65 9.38 -12.88
N ALA A 442 9.76 10.45 -13.67
CA ALA A 442 8.60 11.27 -14.03
C ALA A 442 7.55 10.44 -14.79
N LEU A 443 7.99 9.63 -15.75
CA LEU A 443 7.12 8.78 -16.56
C LEU A 443 6.39 7.72 -15.72
N PHE A 444 7.06 7.13 -14.71
CA PHE A 444 6.41 6.27 -13.72
C PHE A 444 5.32 7.04 -12.95
N LEU A 445 5.66 8.19 -12.36
CA LEU A 445 4.73 8.99 -11.55
C LEU A 445 3.50 9.44 -12.38
N HIS A 446 3.71 9.90 -13.62
CA HIS A 446 2.64 10.35 -14.52
C HIS A 446 1.68 9.24 -14.96
N GLN A 447 2.11 7.98 -15.00
CA GLN A 447 1.23 6.85 -15.30
C GLN A 447 0.63 6.22 -14.03
N MET A 448 1.38 6.19 -12.93
CA MET A 448 0.92 5.55 -11.68
C MET A 448 -0.12 6.35 -10.91
N ILE A 449 -0.14 7.69 -11.03
CA ILE A 449 -1.24 8.51 -10.49
C ILE A 449 -2.60 8.11 -11.11
N PRO A 450 -2.81 8.17 -12.43
CA PRO A 450 -4.08 7.75 -13.04
C PRO A 450 -4.35 6.25 -12.91
N HIS A 451 -3.32 5.40 -12.81
CA HIS A 451 -3.45 3.97 -12.48
C HIS A 451 -4.09 3.76 -11.10
N HIS A 452 -3.56 4.41 -10.06
CA HIS A 452 -4.09 4.28 -8.69
C HIS A 452 -5.42 5.03 -8.49
N GLN A 453 -5.63 6.17 -9.16
CA GLN A 453 -6.95 6.81 -9.22
C GLN A 453 -8.02 5.90 -9.84
N GLN A 454 -7.64 4.98 -10.75
CA GLN A 454 -8.58 3.99 -11.31
C GLN A 454 -9.05 3.03 -10.22
N ALA A 455 -8.13 2.38 -9.51
CA ALA A 455 -8.49 1.33 -8.54
C ALA A 455 -9.20 1.92 -7.32
N VAL A 456 -8.80 3.10 -6.85
CA VAL A 456 -9.54 3.85 -5.81
C VAL A 456 -10.98 4.14 -6.28
N ASN A 457 -11.18 4.58 -7.53
CA ASN A 457 -12.51 4.85 -8.05
C ASN A 457 -13.35 3.58 -8.25
N GLN A 458 -12.76 2.49 -8.77
CA GLN A 458 -13.47 1.24 -8.97
C GLN A 458 -13.81 0.56 -7.63
N ALA A 459 -12.89 0.58 -6.66
CA ALA A 459 -13.14 0.05 -5.31
C ALA A 459 -14.20 0.85 -4.55
N LYS A 460 -14.19 2.20 -4.63
CA LYS A 460 -15.29 3.02 -4.10
C LYS A 460 -16.62 2.70 -4.78
N SER A 461 -16.60 2.50 -6.11
CA SER A 461 -17.81 2.17 -6.88
C SER A 461 -18.39 0.82 -6.49
N LEU A 462 -17.56 -0.21 -6.33
CA LEU A 462 -18.05 -1.51 -5.86
C LEU A 462 -18.48 -1.45 -4.39
N LEU A 463 -17.79 -0.71 -3.51
CA LEU A 463 -18.23 -0.51 -2.12
C LEU A 463 -19.59 0.20 -2.02
N LEU A 464 -20.00 0.96 -3.05
CA LEU A 464 -21.32 1.59 -3.14
C LEU A 464 -22.42 0.64 -3.67
N TYR A 465 -22.07 -0.38 -4.46
CA TYR A 465 -23.03 -1.19 -5.24
C TYR A 465 -23.04 -2.70 -4.92
N GLY A 466 -21.92 -3.29 -4.48
CA GLY A 466 -21.78 -4.72 -4.22
C GLY A 466 -22.52 -5.23 -2.98
N GLY A 467 -22.98 -4.32 -2.10
CA GLY A 467 -23.86 -4.66 -0.97
C GLY A 467 -23.20 -5.34 0.23
N PHE A 468 -21.86 -5.32 0.31
CA PHE A 468 -21.08 -5.85 1.43
C PHE A 468 -21.57 -5.30 2.78
N SER A 469 -21.51 -6.15 3.81
CA SER A 469 -21.99 -5.82 5.14
C SER A 469 -21.15 -6.51 6.22
N CYS A 470 -19.86 -6.17 6.32
CA CYS A 470 -19.04 -6.65 7.43
C CYS A 470 -19.32 -5.85 8.72
N PRO A 471 -19.80 -6.47 9.81
CA PRO A 471 -19.83 -5.82 11.13
C PRO A 471 -18.42 -5.47 11.60
N GLN A 472 -18.24 -4.38 12.34
CA GLN A 472 -16.90 -3.96 12.79
C GLN A 472 -16.23 -5.02 13.69
N GLU A 473 -17.02 -5.81 14.40
CA GLU A 473 -16.56 -6.96 15.20
C GLU A 473 -16.12 -8.19 14.39
N ASN A 474 -16.34 -8.20 13.06
CA ASN A 474 -16.00 -9.30 12.15
C ASN A 474 -14.90 -8.91 11.12
N LEU A 475 -14.41 -7.67 11.13
CA LEU A 475 -13.30 -7.26 10.25
C LEU A 475 -12.07 -8.10 10.59
N GLY A 476 -11.53 -8.82 9.60
CA GLY A 476 -10.48 -9.82 9.82
C GLY A 476 -10.95 -11.22 10.19
N SER A 477 -12.25 -11.51 10.04
CA SER A 477 -12.72 -12.90 9.92
C SER A 477 -12.59 -13.39 8.47
N ASP A 478 -12.43 -14.71 8.32
CA ASP A 478 -12.40 -15.41 7.02
C ASP A 478 -13.78 -15.43 6.30
N ASP A 479 -14.67 -14.48 6.58
CA ASP A 479 -15.96 -14.34 5.91
C ASP A 479 -15.78 -13.59 4.59
N TYR A 480 -16.35 -14.11 3.51
CA TYR A 480 -16.20 -13.58 2.15
C TYR A 480 -16.51 -12.09 2.05
N ASP A 481 -17.61 -11.61 2.67
CA ASP A 481 -17.97 -10.19 2.60
C ASP A 481 -16.98 -9.32 3.38
N CYS A 482 -16.44 -9.83 4.49
CA CYS A 482 -15.42 -9.14 5.29
C CYS A 482 -14.06 -9.09 4.61
N VAL A 483 -13.60 -10.18 3.98
CA VAL A 483 -12.35 -10.22 3.20
C VAL A 483 -12.45 -9.28 1.99
N PHE A 484 -13.59 -9.27 1.29
CA PHE A 484 -13.81 -8.35 0.17
C PHE A 484 -13.89 -6.89 0.63
N GLU A 485 -14.59 -6.59 1.73
CA GLU A 485 -14.68 -5.22 2.26
C GLU A 485 -13.31 -4.71 2.75
N ASN A 486 -12.50 -5.56 3.39
CA ASN A 486 -11.12 -5.24 3.79
C ASN A 486 -10.23 -4.96 2.56
N LEU A 487 -10.29 -5.79 1.52
CA LEU A 487 -9.59 -5.58 0.25
C LEU A 487 -9.95 -4.23 -0.39
N LEU A 488 -11.24 -3.91 -0.49
CA LEU A 488 -11.72 -2.63 -1.04
C LEU A 488 -11.22 -1.43 -0.22
N ARG A 489 -11.30 -1.51 1.12
CA ARG A 489 -10.80 -0.47 2.02
C ARG A 489 -9.29 -0.29 1.89
N SER A 490 -8.54 -1.38 1.76
CA SER A 490 -7.08 -1.35 1.60
C SER A 490 -6.67 -0.68 0.29
N ILE A 491 -7.31 -1.04 -0.83
CA ILE A 491 -7.13 -0.39 -2.13
C ILE A 491 -7.45 1.11 -2.05
N ILE A 492 -8.60 1.48 -1.48
CA ILE A 492 -9.01 2.89 -1.33
C ILE A 492 -8.00 3.68 -0.50
N ASN A 493 -7.55 3.13 0.62
CA ASN A 493 -6.73 3.85 1.59
C ASN A 493 -5.25 3.95 1.16
N ALA A 494 -4.61 2.82 0.88
CA ALA A 494 -3.18 2.78 0.57
C ALA A 494 -2.87 3.48 -0.77
N GLN A 495 -3.68 3.22 -1.81
CA GLN A 495 -3.43 3.83 -3.12
C GLN A 495 -3.72 5.34 -3.13
N ASN A 496 -4.61 5.84 -2.25
CA ASN A 496 -4.78 7.28 -2.02
C ASN A 496 -3.54 7.93 -1.41
N ALA A 497 -2.94 7.33 -0.37
CA ALA A 497 -1.70 7.82 0.22
C ALA A 497 -0.55 7.83 -0.81
N GLN A 498 -0.43 6.76 -1.61
CA GLN A 498 0.54 6.67 -2.70
C GLN A 498 0.32 7.75 -3.78
N VAL A 499 -0.93 8.04 -4.18
CA VAL A 499 -1.26 9.13 -5.13
C VAL A 499 -0.83 10.50 -4.61
N GLN A 500 -0.99 10.77 -3.30
CA GLN A 500 -0.52 12.03 -2.72
C GLN A 500 1.01 12.11 -2.71
N ALA A 501 1.69 11.04 -2.24
CA ALA A 501 3.14 10.99 -2.24
C ALA A 501 3.72 11.14 -3.67
N PHE A 502 3.08 10.57 -4.69
CA PHE A 502 3.48 10.76 -6.08
C PHE A 502 3.36 12.21 -6.55
N ARG A 503 2.32 12.95 -6.13
CA ARG A 503 2.18 14.39 -6.46
C ARG A 503 3.22 15.25 -5.74
N GLU A 504 3.51 14.95 -4.47
CA GLU A 504 4.58 15.62 -3.74
C GLU A 504 5.96 15.36 -4.37
N LEU A 505 6.20 14.13 -4.84
CA LEU A 505 7.43 13.80 -5.58
C LEU A 505 7.50 14.55 -6.92
N LEU A 506 6.41 14.67 -7.67
CA LEU A 506 6.36 15.51 -8.88
C LEU A 506 6.70 16.97 -8.58
N GLU A 507 6.16 17.56 -7.50
CA GLU A 507 6.49 18.93 -7.09
C GLU A 507 7.97 19.07 -6.64
N SER A 508 8.47 18.14 -5.82
CA SER A 508 9.86 18.18 -5.31
C SER A 508 10.90 18.04 -6.42
N TYR A 509 10.70 17.10 -7.35
CA TYR A 509 11.53 16.98 -8.56
C TYR A 509 11.30 18.12 -9.59
N THR A 510 10.31 18.99 -9.37
CA THR A 510 9.89 20.11 -10.25
C THR A 510 9.37 19.67 -11.63
N PHE A 511 8.79 18.47 -11.70
CA PHE A 511 8.06 17.97 -12.87
C PHE A 511 6.65 18.61 -12.94
N PRO A 512 6.01 18.67 -14.13
CA PRO A 512 4.60 19.04 -14.21
C PRO A 512 3.72 17.95 -13.58
N GLU A 513 2.50 18.29 -13.19
CA GLU A 513 1.54 17.29 -12.69
C GLU A 513 1.06 16.31 -13.79
N PHE A 514 1.02 16.78 -15.05
CA PHE A 514 0.59 15.98 -16.21
C PHE A 514 1.57 16.16 -17.37
N ASP A 515 1.86 15.07 -18.09
CA ASP A 515 2.62 15.07 -19.36
C ASP A 515 1.91 14.19 -20.42
N GLN A 516 0.61 14.43 -20.64
CA GLN A 516 -0.28 13.61 -21.47
C GLN A 516 -0.16 13.87 -22.98
N CYS A 517 -0.70 12.94 -23.80
CA CYS A 517 -0.69 13.05 -25.26
C CYS A 517 -1.89 12.39 -25.98
N ASP A 518 -2.60 13.16 -26.83
CA ASP A 518 -3.77 12.74 -27.61
C ASP A 518 -3.56 11.46 -28.45
N LEU A 519 -3.95 10.28 -27.94
CA LEU A 519 -3.99 9.05 -28.75
C LEU A 519 -5.24 8.99 -29.64
N LYS A 520 -5.14 9.61 -30.81
CA LYS A 520 -6.20 9.62 -31.83
C LYS A 520 -6.50 8.22 -32.36
N LYS A 521 -7.58 7.62 -31.86
CA LYS A 521 -8.19 6.38 -32.36
C LYS A 521 -9.43 6.68 -33.19
N SER A 522 -9.81 5.71 -34.02
CA SER A 522 -11.21 5.40 -34.29
C SER A 522 -11.52 4.09 -33.57
N GLY A 523 -12.74 3.91 -33.06
CA GLY A 523 -13.14 2.64 -32.46
C GLY A 523 -13.32 1.57 -33.52
N ALA A 524 -13.09 0.31 -33.15
CA ALA A 524 -13.69 -0.84 -33.83
C ALA A 524 -14.70 -1.53 -32.90
N GLU A 525 -15.36 -2.55 -33.42
CA GLU A 525 -16.45 -3.26 -32.72
C GLU A 525 -15.85 -4.37 -31.83
N SER A 526 -16.51 -4.70 -30.73
CA SER A 526 -16.22 -5.90 -29.96
C SER A 526 -16.46 -7.15 -30.81
N SER A 527 -15.67 -8.20 -30.60
CA SER A 527 -15.87 -9.49 -31.26
C SER A 527 -16.14 -10.56 -30.20
N ASN A 528 -17.13 -11.44 -30.47
CA ASN A 528 -17.49 -12.55 -29.58
C ASN A 528 -16.46 -13.69 -29.66
N GLN A 529 -15.19 -13.35 -29.47
CA GLN A 529 -14.04 -14.23 -29.38
C GLN A 529 -13.42 -14.00 -28.00
N ALA A 530 -13.07 -15.10 -27.31
CA ALA A 530 -12.21 -15.01 -26.13
C ALA A 530 -10.80 -14.54 -26.55
N SER A 531 -10.11 -13.80 -25.67
CA SER A 531 -8.75 -13.33 -25.97
C SER A 531 -7.81 -14.51 -26.28
N PRO A 532 -6.91 -14.40 -27.27
CA PRO A 532 -5.95 -15.46 -27.60
C PRO A 532 -4.85 -15.62 -26.55
N TYR A 533 -4.81 -14.74 -25.54
CA TYR A 533 -3.82 -14.74 -24.46
C TYR A 533 -4.25 -15.65 -23.30
N ASP A 534 -3.27 -16.33 -22.69
CA ASP A 534 -3.50 -17.20 -21.55
C ASP A 534 -2.78 -16.71 -20.29
N PHE A 535 -3.48 -15.86 -19.53
CA PHE A 535 -3.00 -15.31 -18.26
C PHE A 535 -2.78 -16.39 -17.16
N GLU A 536 -3.34 -17.60 -17.32
CA GLU A 536 -3.05 -18.73 -16.42
C GLU A 536 -1.66 -19.33 -16.62
N ASP A 537 -1.04 -19.23 -17.81
CA ASP A 537 0.33 -19.72 -18.06
C ASP A 537 1.39 -18.69 -17.60
N ILE A 538 0.95 -17.49 -17.21
CA ILE A 538 1.77 -16.40 -16.66
C ILE A 538 1.82 -16.45 -15.12
N THR A 539 0.82 -17.03 -14.46
CA THR A 539 0.64 -16.95 -13.00
C THR A 539 0.49 -18.34 -12.36
N ARG A 540 1.16 -18.57 -11.22
CA ARG A 540 1.36 -19.93 -10.68
C ARG A 540 0.10 -20.58 -10.07
N TYR A 541 -0.99 -19.83 -9.94
CA TYR A 541 -2.20 -20.14 -9.16
C TYR A 541 -3.09 -21.27 -9.70
N SER A 542 -2.58 -22.12 -10.60
CA SER A 542 -3.25 -23.33 -11.09
C SER A 542 -3.76 -24.27 -9.98
N GLY A 543 -3.09 -24.30 -8.82
CA GLY A 543 -3.42 -25.18 -7.68
C GLY A 543 -4.55 -24.72 -6.74
N TRP A 544 -5.10 -23.51 -6.89
CA TRP A 544 -6.13 -22.97 -5.98
C TRP A 544 -7.53 -23.57 -6.17
N ALA A 545 -7.86 -24.05 -7.37
CA ALA A 545 -9.16 -24.66 -7.62
C ALA A 545 -9.27 -26.00 -6.86
N GLY A 546 -10.41 -26.25 -6.20
CA GLY A 546 -10.72 -27.51 -5.49
C GLY A 546 -10.89 -28.74 -6.40
N ASP A 547 -10.31 -28.72 -7.60
CA ASP A 547 -10.38 -29.76 -8.60
C ASP A 547 -9.66 -31.02 -8.16
N GLY A 548 -10.38 -32.14 -8.15
CA GLY A 548 -9.86 -33.47 -7.84
C GLY A 548 -8.92 -34.01 -8.92
N PHE A 549 -7.70 -33.46 -8.97
CA PHE A 549 -6.53 -33.85 -9.77
C PHE A 549 -6.83 -34.66 -11.05
N SER A 550 -7.32 -34.00 -12.10
CA SER A 550 -7.47 -34.60 -13.43
C SER A 550 -6.91 -33.73 -14.58
N GLY A 551 -5.91 -32.89 -14.29
CA GLY A 551 -5.11 -32.20 -15.30
C GLY A 551 -4.14 -33.15 -16.01
N SER A 552 -4.11 -33.12 -17.35
CA SER A 552 -3.25 -33.99 -18.15
C SER A 552 -1.78 -33.61 -18.03
N THR A 553 -0.92 -34.52 -17.55
CA THR A 553 0.55 -34.37 -17.60
C THR A 553 1.06 -34.39 -19.04
N ARG A 554 1.05 -33.22 -19.67
CA ARG A 554 1.63 -32.99 -21.00
C ARG A 554 3.14 -32.84 -20.86
N PHE A 555 3.81 -33.97 -20.64
CA PHE A 555 5.27 -34.04 -20.69
C PHE A 555 5.78 -33.38 -21.97
N LEU A 556 6.50 -32.26 -21.84
CA LEU A 556 7.41 -31.81 -22.88
C LEU A 556 8.47 -32.91 -23.03
N GLU A 557 8.68 -33.37 -24.27
CA GLU A 557 9.65 -34.45 -24.53
C GLU A 557 11.06 -33.99 -24.14
N GLU A 558 11.88 -34.92 -23.60
CA GLU A 558 13.19 -34.58 -23.04
C GLU A 558 14.15 -34.05 -24.13
N ASP A 559 14.31 -32.73 -24.22
CA ASP A 559 15.30 -32.11 -25.11
C ASP A 559 16.72 -32.28 -24.55
N LYS A 560 17.24 -33.51 -24.71
CA LYS A 560 18.52 -33.99 -24.19
C LYS A 560 19.72 -33.41 -24.95
N ASN A 561 19.91 -32.09 -24.84
CA ASN A 561 21.17 -31.38 -25.09
C ASN A 561 21.20 -30.04 -24.32
N LEU A 562 21.37 -30.11 -23.00
CA LEU A 562 22.01 -29.03 -22.24
C LEU A 562 23.42 -29.53 -21.90
N ASP A 563 24.44 -28.79 -22.36
CA ASP A 563 25.84 -29.10 -22.06
C ASP A 563 26.13 -28.90 -20.56
N GLU A 564 27.03 -29.71 -19.99
CA GLU A 564 27.42 -29.65 -18.57
C GLU A 564 28.29 -28.42 -18.25
N GLU A 565 27.73 -27.20 -18.31
CA GLU A 565 28.42 -26.01 -17.81
C GLU A 565 28.35 -25.99 -16.27
N VAL A 566 29.40 -26.53 -15.65
CA VAL A 566 29.49 -26.76 -14.20
C VAL A 566 29.42 -25.44 -13.41
N VAL A 567 28.25 -25.17 -12.83
CA VAL A 567 27.98 -24.03 -11.95
C VAL A 567 28.96 -24.03 -10.77
N LYS A 568 29.83 -23.01 -10.71
CA LYS A 568 30.79 -22.77 -9.63
C LYS A 568 30.56 -21.38 -9.06
N GLY A 569 29.69 -21.29 -8.05
CA GLY A 569 29.27 -20.02 -7.45
C GLY A 569 29.11 -20.06 -5.93
N GLY A 570 28.25 -20.93 -5.39
CA GLY A 570 27.96 -21.03 -3.96
C GLY A 570 29.14 -21.51 -3.12
N ARG A 571 29.26 -20.99 -1.89
CA ARG A 571 30.22 -21.48 -0.87
C ARG A 571 29.75 -22.79 -0.21
N GLY A 572 28.44 -22.95 -0.09
CA GLY A 572 27.77 -24.09 0.54
C GLY A 572 27.29 -25.20 -0.39
N LEU A 573 27.47 -25.06 -1.72
CA LEU A 573 27.04 -26.08 -2.69
C LEU A 573 28.07 -27.21 -2.82
N VAL A 574 27.59 -28.45 -2.63
CA VAL A 574 28.38 -29.68 -2.73
C VAL A 574 28.00 -30.46 -4.00
N GLU A 575 28.84 -31.40 -4.44
CA GLU A 575 28.64 -32.25 -5.63
C GLU A 575 27.34 -33.11 -5.60
N ASP A 576 26.63 -33.14 -4.47
CA ASP A 576 25.33 -33.80 -4.31
C ASP A 576 24.11 -32.91 -4.66
N GLY A 577 24.35 -31.63 -4.98
CA GLY A 577 23.30 -30.64 -5.30
C GLY A 577 22.59 -30.06 -4.08
N ILE A 578 23.01 -30.41 -2.86
CA ILE A 578 22.41 -29.92 -1.61
C ILE A 578 23.23 -28.73 -1.10
N CYS A 579 22.55 -27.61 -0.86
CA CYS A 579 23.14 -26.43 -0.24
C CYS A 579 23.26 -26.59 1.28
N ARG A 580 24.38 -26.14 1.84
CA ARG A 580 24.71 -26.22 3.27
C ARG A 580 25.07 -24.83 3.78
N GLY A 581 24.61 -24.48 4.98
CA GLY A 581 24.86 -23.17 5.59
C GLY A 581 26.29 -23.03 6.10
N ASP A 582 26.68 -21.81 6.50
CA ASP A 582 27.97 -21.58 7.16
C ASP A 582 27.87 -22.12 8.62
N CYS A 583 28.31 -23.37 8.81
CA CYS A 583 28.21 -24.11 10.07
C CYS A 583 29.37 -23.85 11.04
N SER A 584 29.05 -23.74 12.34
CA SER A 584 30.02 -23.57 13.43
C SER A 584 29.60 -24.33 14.69
N THR A 585 30.56 -24.69 15.56
CA THR A 585 30.27 -25.34 16.84
C THR A 585 30.08 -24.30 17.95
N ALA A 586 28.89 -24.26 18.55
CA ALA A 586 28.56 -23.41 19.68
C ALA A 586 29.29 -23.84 20.97
N LYS A 587 29.28 -22.94 21.98
CA LYS A 587 30.02 -23.11 23.25
C LYS A 587 29.51 -24.27 24.13
N ASP A 588 28.30 -24.76 23.88
CA ASP A 588 27.71 -25.95 24.53
C ASP A 588 28.04 -27.27 23.80
N GLY A 589 28.63 -27.19 22.60
CA GLY A 589 28.98 -28.32 21.76
C GLY A 589 27.95 -28.66 20.67
N LYS A 590 26.85 -27.90 20.53
CA LYS A 590 25.94 -28.03 19.39
C LYS A 590 26.59 -27.51 18.10
N GLU A 591 26.20 -28.08 16.97
CA GLU A 591 26.43 -27.47 15.65
C GLU A 591 25.29 -26.50 15.34
N VAL A 592 25.66 -25.31 14.87
CA VAL A 592 24.76 -24.23 14.44
C VAL A 592 25.14 -23.84 13.01
N CYS A 593 24.23 -24.05 12.06
CA CYS A 593 24.40 -23.67 10.66
C CYS A 593 23.55 -22.44 10.36
N ILE A 594 24.12 -21.45 9.67
CA ILE A 594 23.43 -20.20 9.33
C ILE A 594 23.15 -20.16 7.82
N PHE A 595 21.94 -19.69 7.47
CA PHE A 595 21.52 -19.34 6.13
C PHE A 595 21.01 -17.90 6.08
N THR A 596 21.50 -17.11 5.14
CA THR A 596 21.13 -15.70 4.97
C THR A 596 20.14 -15.58 3.82
N VAL A 597 18.87 -15.34 4.13
CA VAL A 597 17.71 -15.50 3.23
C VAL A 597 17.47 -14.24 2.41
N LYS A 598 17.26 -14.33 1.09
CA LYS A 598 17.01 -13.18 0.18
C LYS A 598 16.08 -13.55 -0.97
N LEU A 599 15.46 -12.56 -1.62
CA LEU A 599 14.68 -12.79 -2.85
C LEU A 599 15.31 -12.11 -4.08
N ALA A 600 15.43 -12.88 -5.16
CA ALA A 600 15.70 -12.38 -6.50
C ALA A 600 14.39 -11.88 -7.14
N ILE A 601 13.98 -10.65 -6.81
CA ILE A 601 12.68 -10.07 -7.20
C ILE A 601 12.40 -10.08 -8.72
N PHE A 602 13.45 -10.04 -9.56
CA PHE A 602 13.32 -10.02 -11.02
C PHE A 602 13.22 -11.40 -11.68
N GLU A 603 13.44 -12.50 -10.96
CA GLU A 603 13.49 -13.85 -11.55
C GLU A 603 12.13 -14.58 -11.48
N SER A 604 11.09 -13.95 -10.95
CA SER A 604 9.69 -14.35 -11.18
C SER A 604 8.67 -13.26 -10.82
N ASP A 605 7.38 -13.56 -10.94
CA ASP A 605 6.23 -12.80 -10.44
C ASP A 605 6.42 -12.31 -8.99
N LEU A 606 6.48 -13.24 -8.04
CA LEU A 606 6.61 -13.00 -6.59
C LEU A 606 8.07 -12.81 -6.13
N GLY A 607 9.03 -12.88 -7.05
CA GLY A 607 10.44 -13.05 -6.71
C GLY A 607 10.79 -14.51 -6.35
N ALA A 608 12.09 -14.80 -6.30
CA ALA A 608 12.59 -16.16 -6.11
C ALA A 608 13.57 -16.25 -4.93
N TRP A 609 13.31 -17.15 -3.98
CA TRP A 609 14.23 -17.38 -2.85
C TRP A 609 15.64 -17.71 -3.33
N TYR A 610 16.65 -17.09 -2.73
CA TYR A 610 18.02 -17.58 -2.71
C TYR A 610 18.61 -17.36 -1.31
N PHE A 611 19.73 -18.00 -1.04
CA PHE A 611 20.45 -17.86 0.23
C PHE A 611 21.92 -17.58 -0.09
N GLU A 612 22.57 -16.66 0.62
CA GLU A 612 23.90 -16.17 0.23
C GLU A 612 24.97 -17.29 0.20
N GLU A 613 24.82 -18.29 1.06
CA GLU A 613 25.68 -19.48 1.14
C GLU A 613 25.54 -20.36 -0.11
N CYS A 614 24.32 -20.44 -0.67
CA CYS A 614 24.01 -21.16 -1.91
C CYS A 614 24.45 -20.39 -3.16
N GLY A 615 24.54 -19.06 -3.08
CA GLY A 615 24.85 -18.16 -4.20
C GLY A 615 23.60 -17.73 -4.97
N LYS A 616 23.61 -16.47 -5.44
CA LYS A 616 22.44 -15.78 -6.02
C LYS A 616 21.81 -16.46 -7.24
N ASP A 617 22.61 -17.15 -8.06
CA ASP A 617 22.14 -17.81 -9.28
C ASP A 617 21.41 -19.15 -9.01
N ASN A 618 21.42 -19.64 -7.76
CA ASN A 618 20.77 -20.88 -7.35
C ASN A 618 19.43 -20.58 -6.64
N LEU A 619 18.39 -20.40 -7.44
CA LEU A 619 17.04 -20.06 -7.01
C LEU A 619 16.27 -21.28 -6.47
N TYR A 620 15.45 -21.09 -5.45
CA TYR A 620 14.72 -22.15 -4.73
C TYR A 620 15.60 -23.37 -4.38
N PRO A 621 16.80 -23.16 -3.80
CA PRO A 621 17.80 -24.22 -3.64
C PRO A 621 17.33 -25.32 -2.69
N VAL A 622 17.80 -26.56 -2.93
CA VAL A 622 17.58 -27.68 -2.01
C VAL A 622 18.52 -27.53 -0.80
N ILE A 623 17.94 -27.26 0.37
CA ILE A 623 18.67 -26.99 1.61
C ILE A 623 18.94 -28.28 2.39
N GLY A 624 20.12 -28.42 2.98
CA GLY A 624 20.49 -29.54 3.84
C GLY A 624 20.48 -29.17 5.32
N VAL A 625 19.59 -29.80 6.11
CA VAL A 625 19.48 -29.62 7.57
C VAL A 625 19.90 -30.92 8.27
N GLU A 626 20.92 -30.89 9.11
CA GLU A 626 21.41 -32.05 9.87
C GLU A 626 20.52 -32.32 11.10
N ILE A 627 20.03 -33.55 11.25
CA ILE A 627 19.06 -33.91 12.31
C ILE A 627 19.69 -33.72 13.71
N GLY A 628 19.05 -32.88 14.53
CA GLY A 628 19.51 -32.53 15.88
C GLY A 628 20.61 -31.46 15.94
N ALA A 629 21.01 -30.88 14.81
CA ALA A 629 21.70 -29.60 14.79
C ALA A 629 20.71 -28.43 14.95
N SER A 630 21.23 -27.22 15.19
CA SER A 630 20.47 -25.97 15.04
C SER A 630 20.73 -25.41 13.64
N THR A 631 19.68 -25.00 12.93
CA THR A 631 19.80 -24.25 11.67
C THR A 631 19.06 -22.93 11.80
N VAL A 632 19.75 -21.81 11.63
CA VAL A 632 19.20 -20.46 11.75
C VAL A 632 19.08 -19.84 10.37
N PHE A 633 17.88 -19.40 10.02
CA PHE A 633 17.57 -18.66 8.81
C PHE A 633 17.40 -17.19 9.18
N VAL A 634 18.22 -16.30 8.58
CA VAL A 634 18.28 -14.87 8.92
C VAL A 634 17.65 -14.03 7.81
N GLN A 635 16.71 -13.17 8.18
CA GLN A 635 16.00 -12.23 7.32
C GLN A 635 16.29 -10.80 7.80
N GLU A 636 17.24 -10.15 7.14
CA GLU A 636 17.68 -8.77 7.39
C GLU A 636 17.74 -7.93 6.11
N ASP A 637 17.47 -8.55 4.96
CA ASP A 637 17.55 -7.91 3.66
C ASP A 637 16.15 -7.40 3.27
N ILE A 638 16.06 -6.19 2.73
CA ILE A 638 14.75 -5.61 2.35
C ILE A 638 13.95 -6.51 1.40
N THR A 639 14.61 -7.37 0.62
CA THR A 639 13.93 -8.36 -0.22
C THR A 639 13.12 -9.41 0.58
N ASN A 640 13.27 -9.47 1.90
CA ASN A 640 12.48 -10.32 2.81
C ASN A 640 11.20 -9.65 3.34
N TRP A 641 11.03 -8.35 3.19
CA TRP A 641 9.79 -7.66 3.59
C TRP A 641 8.59 -8.23 2.83
N TYR A 642 7.42 -8.35 3.48
CA TYR A 642 6.28 -9.14 3.00
C TYR A 642 6.56 -10.64 2.74
N HIS A 643 7.74 -11.17 3.08
CA HIS A 643 8.10 -12.58 2.92
C HIS A 643 8.58 -13.26 4.22
N PRO A 644 7.71 -13.40 5.25
CA PRO A 644 7.97 -14.23 6.43
C PRO A 644 8.15 -15.71 6.05
N LEU A 645 9.08 -16.41 6.72
CA LEU A 645 9.56 -17.74 6.34
C LEU A 645 8.96 -18.85 7.22
N GLY A 646 8.17 -19.72 6.60
CA GLY A 646 7.52 -20.87 7.23
C GLY A 646 8.18 -22.20 6.92
N PHE A 647 7.86 -23.22 7.73
CA PHE A 647 8.45 -24.56 7.64
C PHE A 647 7.38 -25.64 7.73
N ALA A 648 7.25 -26.49 6.71
CA ALA A 648 6.14 -27.44 6.61
C ALA A 648 6.53 -28.87 6.19
N TYR A 649 5.66 -29.82 6.53
CA TYR A 649 5.73 -31.21 6.05
C TYR A 649 5.22 -31.38 4.61
N PHE A 650 4.54 -30.37 4.09
CA PHE A 650 3.93 -30.33 2.76
C PHE A 650 4.23 -29.00 2.06
N VAL A 651 4.11 -29.00 0.74
CA VAL A 651 4.26 -27.80 -0.09
C VAL A 651 3.17 -26.79 0.28
N ASP A 652 3.56 -25.52 0.40
CA ASP A 652 2.79 -24.33 0.76
C ASP A 652 2.10 -24.35 2.13
N GLY A 653 2.36 -25.37 2.96
CA GLY A 653 2.07 -25.37 4.40
C GLY A 653 0.66 -24.91 4.78
N ALA A 654 0.57 -23.76 5.44
CA ALA A 654 -0.66 -23.15 5.92
C ALA A 654 -1.70 -22.91 4.80
N HIS A 655 -1.27 -22.39 3.64
CA HIS A 655 -2.12 -21.98 2.51
C HIS A 655 -2.99 -23.10 1.90
N VAL A 656 -2.75 -24.35 2.28
CA VAL A 656 -3.41 -25.53 1.71
C VAL A 656 -4.00 -26.45 2.77
N ASP A 657 -4.27 -25.97 3.99
CA ASP A 657 -4.71 -26.78 5.15
C ASP A 657 -3.74 -27.95 5.45
N LYS A 658 -2.42 -27.73 5.45
CA LYS A 658 -1.44 -28.79 5.71
C LYS A 658 -0.59 -28.53 6.95
N PRO A 659 -0.28 -29.58 7.75
CA PRO A 659 0.54 -29.42 8.95
C PRO A 659 1.92 -28.81 8.65
N GLU A 660 2.20 -27.73 9.37
CA GLU A 660 3.53 -27.17 9.51
C GLU A 660 4.41 -28.01 10.46
N VAL A 661 5.70 -27.68 10.52
CA VAL A 661 6.62 -28.19 11.53
C VAL A 661 6.21 -27.62 12.89
N GLU A 662 6.14 -28.45 13.93
CA GLU A 662 5.55 -28.01 15.20
C GLU A 662 6.40 -26.95 15.93
N GLU A 663 5.72 -26.01 16.61
CA GLU A 663 6.29 -24.93 17.43
C GLU A 663 7.48 -25.38 18.31
N GLU A 664 7.47 -26.63 18.84
CA GLU A 664 8.53 -27.17 19.70
C GLU A 664 9.88 -27.45 18.99
N TYR A 665 9.94 -27.30 17.66
CA TYR A 665 11.14 -27.44 16.83
C TYR A 665 11.55 -26.14 16.12
N LEU A 666 10.80 -25.05 16.34
CA LEU A 666 11.03 -23.74 15.77
C LEU A 666 11.29 -22.72 16.88
N THR A 667 12.01 -21.64 16.57
CA THR A 667 12.08 -20.48 17.45
C THR A 667 12.21 -19.24 16.59
N TYR A 668 11.13 -18.48 16.51
CA TYR A 668 11.02 -17.24 15.75
C TYR A 668 11.55 -16.09 16.60
N ARG A 669 12.44 -15.28 16.03
CA ARG A 669 13.19 -14.25 16.75
C ARG A 669 13.13 -12.89 16.07
N LEU A 670 13.16 -11.87 16.91
CA LEU A 670 13.61 -10.53 16.56
C LEU A 670 14.88 -10.22 17.38
N ASP A 671 15.96 -9.87 16.68
CA ASP A 671 17.35 -9.89 17.13
C ASP A 671 17.76 -11.21 17.82
N ALA A 672 17.51 -11.29 19.13
CA ALA A 672 17.84 -12.43 19.99
C ALA A 672 16.68 -12.83 20.92
N GLU A 673 15.57 -12.07 20.90
CA GLU A 673 14.38 -12.34 21.71
C GLU A 673 13.48 -13.34 20.98
N ASP A 674 12.90 -14.28 21.72
CA ASP A 674 11.98 -15.30 21.21
C ASP A 674 10.55 -14.75 21.29
N ILE A 675 9.96 -14.51 20.12
CA ILE A 675 8.67 -13.80 19.95
C ILE A 675 7.54 -14.74 19.50
N GLY A 676 7.85 -15.98 19.12
CA GLY A 676 6.88 -16.92 18.55
C GLY A 676 6.41 -16.51 17.13
N LEU A 677 5.62 -17.37 16.49
CA LEU A 677 5.08 -17.10 15.14
C LEU A 677 4.10 -15.92 15.17
N ASP A 678 3.16 -15.92 16.13
CA ASP A 678 2.15 -14.87 16.35
C ASP A 678 2.76 -13.45 16.51
N GLY A 679 4.01 -13.35 16.98
CA GLY A 679 4.74 -12.07 17.11
C GLY A 679 5.71 -11.78 15.97
N TYR A 680 5.96 -12.75 15.08
CA TYR A 680 6.91 -12.67 13.97
C TYR A 680 6.21 -12.34 12.65
N GLU A 681 5.12 -13.03 12.32
CA GLU A 681 4.48 -12.93 11.00
C GLU A 681 3.80 -11.58 10.73
N PRO A 682 2.98 -11.01 11.65
CA PRO A 682 2.27 -9.75 11.38
C PRO A 682 3.21 -8.57 11.10
N LEU A 683 4.38 -8.54 11.73
CA LEU A 683 5.36 -7.46 11.58
C LEU A 683 5.93 -7.36 10.15
N PHE A 684 5.82 -8.39 9.32
CA PHE A 684 6.18 -8.32 7.89
C PHE A 684 5.16 -7.58 7.03
N LEU A 685 3.95 -7.33 7.55
CA LEU A 685 2.87 -6.58 6.87
C LEU A 685 2.86 -5.09 7.22
N HIS A 686 3.61 -4.68 8.25
CA HIS A 686 3.83 -3.28 8.64
C HIS A 686 4.70 -2.55 7.60
N SER A 687 4.85 -1.23 7.68
CA SER A 687 5.53 -0.47 6.63
C SER A 687 6.99 -0.91 6.41
N PRO A 688 7.58 -0.76 5.19
CA PRO A 688 8.96 -1.17 4.95
C PRO A 688 9.98 -0.49 5.86
N THR A 689 9.67 0.73 6.32
CA THR A 689 10.46 1.50 7.27
C THR A 689 10.38 0.92 8.69
N GLU A 690 9.19 0.62 9.19
CA GLU A 690 9.02 0.02 10.53
C GLU A 690 9.69 -1.37 10.62
N TRP A 691 9.53 -2.19 9.58
CA TRP A 691 10.14 -3.53 9.54
C TRP A 691 11.68 -3.48 9.63
N ILE A 692 12.32 -2.48 9.02
CA ILE A 692 13.76 -2.23 9.16
C ILE A 692 14.10 -1.78 10.59
N GLU A 693 13.28 -0.91 11.19
CA GLU A 693 13.53 -0.38 12.55
C GLU A 693 13.33 -1.43 13.66
N TYR A 694 12.55 -2.48 13.42
CA TYR A 694 12.38 -3.59 14.35
C TYR A 694 13.67 -4.41 14.57
N GLY A 695 14.53 -4.53 13.55
CA GLY A 695 15.84 -5.20 13.65
C GLY A 695 15.93 -6.52 12.87
N THR A 696 16.74 -7.47 13.35
CA THR A 696 17.06 -8.69 12.61
C THR A 696 16.03 -9.80 12.86
N PHE A 697 15.20 -10.12 11.87
CA PHE A 697 14.31 -11.28 11.94
C PHE A 697 15.10 -12.58 11.72
N SER A 698 14.77 -13.65 12.46
CA SER A 698 15.32 -14.99 12.16
C SER A 698 14.45 -16.13 12.69
N VAL A 699 14.59 -17.31 12.08
CA VAL A 699 13.93 -18.55 12.51
C VAL A 699 14.96 -19.64 12.77
N GLU A 700 14.98 -20.19 13.99
CA GLU A 700 15.83 -21.33 14.37
C GLU A 700 15.04 -22.64 14.23
N LEU A 701 15.40 -23.47 13.25
CA LEU A 701 14.90 -24.84 13.08
C LEU A 701 15.82 -25.82 13.81
N ASN A 702 15.27 -26.56 14.78
CA ASN A 702 15.97 -27.58 15.55
C ASN A 702 15.23 -28.93 15.47
N PHE A 703 15.27 -29.58 14.30
CA PHE A 703 14.48 -30.76 13.99
C PHE A 703 15.17 -32.08 14.46
N PRO A 704 14.61 -32.83 15.43
CA PRO A 704 15.29 -33.97 16.06
C PRO A 704 14.66 -35.34 15.70
N LYS A 705 13.57 -35.34 14.91
CA LYS A 705 12.82 -36.55 14.57
C LYS A 705 13.54 -37.36 13.48
N ASP A 706 13.54 -38.67 13.62
CA ASP A 706 13.76 -39.56 12.47
C ASP A 706 12.52 -39.49 11.56
N TYR A 707 12.62 -38.74 10.46
CA TYR A 707 11.61 -38.57 9.42
C TYR A 707 12.19 -38.99 8.07
N ASP A 708 11.42 -39.72 7.25
CA ASP A 708 11.89 -40.40 6.03
C ASP A 708 11.44 -39.73 4.72
N GLN A 709 10.92 -38.50 4.82
CA GLN A 709 10.58 -37.63 3.69
C GLN A 709 11.29 -36.27 3.83
N ASP A 710 11.05 -35.39 2.88
CA ASP A 710 11.59 -34.02 2.88
C ASP A 710 10.67 -33.07 3.65
N LEU A 711 11.23 -31.95 4.13
CA LEU A 711 10.46 -30.79 4.60
C LEU A 711 10.50 -29.69 3.53
N PHE A 712 9.72 -28.63 3.73
CA PHE A 712 9.69 -27.45 2.87
C PHE A 712 9.94 -26.19 3.69
N TYR A 713 10.63 -25.22 3.09
CA TYR A 713 10.54 -23.82 3.51
C TYR A 713 9.59 -23.11 2.55
N PHE A 714 8.75 -22.19 3.03
CA PHE A 714 7.77 -21.49 2.21
C PHE A 714 7.54 -20.06 2.72
N CYS A 715 6.75 -19.25 2.02
CA CYS A 715 6.35 -17.93 2.51
C CYS A 715 4.99 -18.02 3.23
N HIS A 716 4.90 -17.54 4.47
CA HIS A 716 3.61 -17.50 5.19
C HIS A 716 2.60 -16.59 4.48
N VAL A 717 3.02 -15.45 3.92
CA VAL A 717 2.13 -14.48 3.25
C VAL A 717 1.81 -14.85 1.79
N HIS A 718 2.73 -15.52 1.06
CA HIS A 718 2.58 -15.77 -0.39
C HIS A 718 2.61 -17.25 -0.77
N TYR A 719 1.51 -17.70 -1.39
CA TYR A 719 1.35 -19.03 -1.99
C TYR A 719 2.34 -19.32 -3.14
N SER A 720 2.60 -20.60 -3.42
CA SER A 720 3.53 -21.07 -4.46
C SER A 720 4.96 -20.54 -4.32
N MET A 721 5.40 -20.30 -3.08
CA MET A 721 6.78 -19.89 -2.77
C MET A 721 7.56 -20.97 -2.00
N SER A 722 7.17 -22.24 -2.07
CA SER A 722 7.91 -23.32 -1.39
C SER A 722 9.18 -23.76 -2.10
N GLY A 723 10.26 -23.94 -1.34
CA GLY A 723 11.46 -24.70 -1.69
C GLY A 723 11.70 -25.89 -0.75
N ARG A 724 12.71 -26.73 -1.04
CA ARG A 724 12.89 -28.06 -0.44
C ARG A 724 14.00 -28.12 0.63
N ILE A 725 13.75 -28.83 1.72
CA ILE A 725 14.72 -29.19 2.76
C ILE A 725 14.93 -30.71 2.79
N LYS A 726 16.19 -31.13 2.61
CA LYS A 726 16.67 -32.49 2.88
C LYS A 726 17.16 -32.60 4.31
N LEU A 727 16.56 -33.52 5.07
CA LEU A 727 17.11 -33.94 6.35
C LEU A 727 18.37 -34.79 6.13
N LEU A 728 19.46 -34.43 6.80
CA LEU A 728 20.76 -35.06 6.70
C LEU A 728 21.12 -35.84 7.98
N LYS A 729 21.95 -36.86 7.81
CA LYS A 729 22.51 -37.67 8.90
C LYS A 729 23.98 -37.97 8.61
N ASN A 730 24.88 -37.41 9.40
CA ASN A 730 26.32 -37.29 9.13
C ASN A 730 26.58 -36.71 7.72
N GLY A 731 25.86 -35.64 7.37
CA GLY A 731 25.95 -34.94 6.09
C GLY A 731 25.38 -35.69 4.88
N THR A 732 24.84 -36.90 5.06
CA THR A 732 24.19 -37.69 3.98
C THR A 732 22.67 -37.53 4.05
N PRO A 733 21.95 -37.24 2.95
CA PRO A 733 20.49 -37.14 2.99
C PRO A 733 19.83 -38.46 3.39
N VAL A 734 18.89 -38.38 4.34
CA VAL A 734 18.09 -39.51 4.82
C VAL A 734 17.18 -40.02 3.70
N ASN A 735 16.47 -39.10 3.05
CA ASN A 735 15.67 -39.36 1.87
C ASN A 735 16.38 -38.88 0.59
N LYS A 736 16.58 -39.79 -0.37
CA LYS A 736 17.22 -39.50 -1.66
C LYS A 736 16.24 -39.17 -2.81
N ALA A 737 14.96 -39.49 -2.64
CA ALA A 737 13.94 -39.11 -3.62
C ALA A 737 13.36 -37.75 -3.25
N ASP A 738 12.96 -36.93 -4.22
CA ASP A 738 12.25 -35.69 -3.92
C ASP A 738 10.78 -35.99 -3.62
N SER A 739 10.47 -36.04 -2.32
CA SER A 739 9.20 -36.55 -1.79
C SER A 739 8.84 -35.84 -0.49
N PRO A 740 7.68 -35.17 -0.38
CA PRO A 740 6.68 -34.95 -1.43
C PRO A 740 7.20 -34.19 -2.67
N VAL A 741 6.52 -34.34 -3.81
CA VAL A 741 6.82 -33.62 -5.06
C VAL A 741 6.22 -32.21 -4.98
N ILE A 742 6.94 -31.20 -5.47
CA ILE A 742 6.39 -29.84 -5.66
C ILE A 742 5.53 -29.87 -6.94
N PRO A 743 4.23 -29.51 -6.88
CA PRO A 743 3.28 -29.77 -7.97
C PRO A 743 3.35 -28.74 -9.11
N TYR A 744 3.90 -27.56 -8.85
CA TYR A 744 4.12 -26.48 -9.81
C TYR A 744 5.61 -26.39 -10.20
N SER A 745 5.93 -25.47 -11.11
CA SER A 745 7.32 -25.10 -11.42
C SER A 745 7.51 -23.58 -11.38
N HIS A 746 8.78 -23.15 -11.40
CA HIS A 746 9.15 -21.74 -11.48
C HIS A 746 9.88 -21.48 -12.79
N PRO A 747 9.16 -21.34 -13.92
CA PRO A 747 9.79 -21.10 -15.20
C PRO A 747 10.53 -19.75 -15.15
N PRO A 748 11.78 -19.68 -15.59
CA PRO A 748 12.56 -18.45 -15.48
C PRO A 748 12.11 -17.45 -16.56
N PRO A 749 12.17 -16.13 -16.29
CA PRO A 749 11.66 -15.10 -17.20
C PRO A 749 12.27 -15.18 -18.62
N SER A 750 11.50 -14.72 -19.60
CA SER A 750 12.00 -14.59 -20.98
C SER A 750 13.16 -13.60 -21.08
N GLU A 751 13.92 -13.62 -22.18
CA GLU A 751 14.98 -12.64 -22.43
C GLU A 751 14.43 -11.19 -22.44
N TYR A 752 13.22 -11.01 -22.98
CA TYR A 752 12.52 -9.72 -22.96
C TYR A 752 12.18 -9.30 -21.52
N ASP A 753 11.57 -10.20 -20.75
CA ASP A 753 11.18 -9.93 -19.36
C ASP A 753 12.38 -9.60 -18.47
N ARG A 754 13.50 -10.34 -18.61
CA ARG A 754 14.77 -10.00 -17.91
C ARG A 754 15.37 -8.67 -18.33
N SER A 755 15.11 -8.22 -19.56
CA SER A 755 15.51 -6.89 -20.03
C SER A 755 14.65 -5.75 -19.44
N CYS A 756 13.47 -6.09 -18.93
CA CYS A 756 12.51 -5.15 -18.32
C CYS A 756 12.41 -5.28 -16.78
N GLY A 757 12.85 -6.39 -16.17
CA GLY A 757 12.64 -6.69 -14.75
C GLY A 757 11.25 -7.25 -14.44
N THR A 758 10.51 -7.64 -15.47
CA THR A 758 9.10 -8.05 -15.43
C THR A 758 8.94 -9.57 -15.48
N TYR A 759 7.70 -10.06 -15.52
CA TYR A 759 7.41 -11.48 -15.73
C TYR A 759 6.19 -11.68 -16.64
N GLY A 760 6.31 -12.60 -17.61
CA GLY A 760 5.22 -13.03 -18.50
C GLY A 760 4.76 -12.03 -19.57
N LEU A 761 5.39 -10.85 -19.68
CA LEU A 761 4.88 -9.76 -20.52
C LEU A 761 5.28 -9.86 -21.99
N SER A 762 6.25 -10.71 -22.33
CA SER A 762 6.75 -10.91 -23.70
C SER A 762 5.68 -11.04 -24.81
N PRO A 763 4.51 -11.70 -24.61
CA PRO A 763 3.46 -11.81 -25.63
C PRO A 763 2.74 -10.49 -25.99
N PHE A 764 2.85 -9.45 -25.14
CA PHE A 764 2.10 -8.19 -25.25
C PHE A 764 2.91 -7.05 -25.90
N GLN A 765 4.09 -7.36 -26.44
CA GLN A 765 4.95 -6.38 -27.11
C GLN A 765 4.25 -5.72 -28.31
N LEU A 766 4.33 -4.40 -28.42
CA LEU A 766 3.72 -3.66 -29.52
C LEU A 766 4.50 -3.84 -30.84
N PRO A 767 3.81 -3.97 -31.99
CA PRO A 767 2.36 -3.85 -32.19
C PRO A 767 1.58 -5.12 -31.82
N ASN A 768 0.54 -4.94 -31.01
CA ASN A 768 -0.49 -5.92 -30.67
C ASN A 768 -1.84 -5.43 -31.26
N THR A 769 -2.72 -6.34 -31.69
CA THR A 769 -4.06 -6.05 -32.25
C THR A 769 -5.05 -5.50 -31.22
N GLU A 770 -4.97 -5.97 -29.98
CA GLU A 770 -5.86 -5.57 -28.88
C GLU A 770 -5.37 -4.29 -28.15
N CYS A 771 -4.26 -3.67 -28.61
CA CYS A 771 -3.62 -2.52 -27.97
C CYS A 771 -3.39 -1.34 -28.94
N PRO A 772 -3.28 -0.08 -28.44
CA PRO A 772 -2.80 1.03 -29.26
C PRO A 772 -1.36 0.80 -29.73
N LYS A 773 -0.95 1.51 -30.79
CA LYS A 773 0.40 1.42 -31.37
C LYS A 773 1.53 1.87 -30.42
N THR A 774 1.18 2.67 -29.41
CA THR A 774 2.03 3.11 -28.31
C THR A 774 1.12 3.59 -27.18
N PHE A 775 1.61 3.57 -25.94
CA PHE A 775 1.03 4.32 -24.81
C PHE A 775 1.91 5.52 -24.48
N VAL A 776 3.24 5.35 -24.53
CA VAL A 776 4.21 6.45 -24.44
C VAL A 776 4.42 7.08 -25.82
N CYS A 777 4.03 8.34 -26.01
CA CYS A 777 4.04 8.97 -27.34
C CYS A 777 5.44 9.21 -27.90
N ASP A 778 6.30 9.90 -27.14
CA ASP A 778 7.67 10.23 -27.52
C ASP A 778 8.71 9.28 -26.87
N LYS A 779 8.48 7.96 -27.01
CA LYS A 779 9.33 6.90 -26.44
C LYS A 779 10.81 7.05 -26.83
N GLN A 780 11.67 7.14 -25.83
CA GLN A 780 13.13 7.25 -25.95
C GLN A 780 13.89 6.17 -25.16
N SER A 781 13.43 5.77 -23.97
CA SER A 781 14.14 4.81 -23.10
C SER A 781 13.74 3.35 -23.34
N LYS A 782 14.47 2.42 -22.71
CA LYS A 782 14.06 1.01 -22.59
C LYS A 782 12.92 0.85 -21.57
N PHE A 783 12.87 1.67 -20.51
CA PHE A 783 11.81 1.64 -19.52
C PHE A 783 10.44 1.95 -20.15
N ALA A 784 10.36 3.00 -20.98
CA ALA A 784 9.18 3.33 -21.77
C ALA A 784 8.79 2.26 -22.82
N GLU A 785 9.72 1.41 -23.24
CA GLU A 785 9.39 0.23 -24.06
C GLU A 785 8.74 -0.87 -23.23
N CYS A 786 9.21 -1.08 -22.00
CA CYS A 786 8.59 -1.99 -21.06
C CYS A 786 7.19 -1.49 -20.65
N LEU A 787 7.02 -0.18 -20.41
CA LEU A 787 5.72 0.44 -20.10
C LEU A 787 4.70 0.26 -21.23
N ASN A 788 5.11 0.39 -22.50
CA ASN A 788 4.25 0.10 -23.64
C ASN A 788 3.71 -1.35 -23.65
N THR A 789 4.50 -2.30 -23.15
CA THR A 789 4.12 -3.72 -23.06
C THR A 789 3.29 -4.00 -21.80
N MET A 790 3.66 -3.41 -20.67
CA MET A 790 2.92 -3.43 -19.40
C MET A 790 1.49 -2.89 -19.57
N ASN A 791 1.34 -1.68 -20.12
CA ASN A 791 0.03 -1.09 -20.38
C ASN A 791 -0.78 -1.88 -21.42
N CYS A 792 -0.14 -2.62 -22.32
CA CYS A 792 -0.81 -3.53 -23.24
C CYS A 792 -1.33 -4.80 -22.53
N TYR A 793 -0.51 -5.43 -21.67
CA TYR A 793 -0.94 -6.54 -20.80
C TYR A 793 -2.15 -6.14 -19.96
N MET A 794 -2.07 -4.99 -19.28
CA MET A 794 -3.16 -4.45 -18.47
C MET A 794 -4.42 -4.22 -19.31
N MET A 795 -4.28 -3.57 -20.47
CA MET A 795 -5.42 -3.23 -21.32
C MET A 795 -6.16 -4.47 -21.84
N VAL A 796 -5.43 -5.54 -22.21
CA VAL A 796 -6.06 -6.82 -22.60
C VAL A 796 -6.76 -7.46 -21.41
N GLY A 797 -6.08 -7.62 -20.27
CA GLY A 797 -6.66 -8.27 -19.09
C GLY A 797 -7.85 -7.52 -18.47
N MET A 798 -7.89 -6.19 -18.55
CA MET A 798 -9.02 -5.38 -18.06
C MET A 798 -10.20 -5.27 -19.05
N THR A 799 -10.14 -5.93 -20.21
CA THR A 799 -11.22 -5.94 -21.20
C THR A 799 -12.00 -7.26 -21.06
N THR A 800 -13.17 -7.20 -20.43
CA THR A 800 -13.83 -8.36 -19.76
C THR A 800 -15.35 -8.41 -19.97
N TYR A 801 -15.93 -9.61 -19.90
CA TYR A 801 -17.38 -9.79 -19.71
C TYR A 801 -17.78 -9.56 -18.24
N SER A 802 -19.02 -9.16 -18.00
CA SER A 802 -19.60 -9.05 -16.64
C SER A 802 -20.62 -10.14 -16.32
N SER A 803 -20.52 -11.29 -17.00
CA SER A 803 -21.47 -12.41 -16.94
C SER A 803 -21.63 -13.02 -15.55
N GLU A 804 -20.55 -13.07 -14.76
CA GLU A 804 -20.54 -13.63 -13.40
C GLU A 804 -20.83 -12.57 -12.31
N GLY A 805 -21.21 -11.34 -12.71
CA GLY A 805 -21.63 -10.26 -11.82
C GLY A 805 -20.53 -9.27 -11.40
N ASP A 806 -20.93 -8.25 -10.64
CA ASP A 806 -20.11 -7.06 -10.36
C ASP A 806 -18.87 -7.37 -9.48
N ASN A 807 -18.99 -8.30 -8.53
CA ASN A 807 -17.87 -8.74 -7.68
C ASN A 807 -16.80 -9.46 -8.50
N ALA A 808 -17.18 -10.44 -9.32
CA ALA A 808 -16.27 -11.14 -10.22
C ALA A 808 -15.63 -10.17 -11.23
N LEU A 809 -16.42 -9.26 -11.82
CA LEU A 809 -15.93 -8.22 -12.73
C LEU A 809 -14.84 -7.34 -12.11
N PHE A 810 -14.99 -6.95 -10.84
CA PHE A 810 -13.95 -6.21 -10.12
C PHE A 810 -12.65 -7.02 -10.03
N LEU A 811 -12.74 -8.28 -9.58
CA LEU A 811 -11.57 -9.15 -9.41
C LEU A 811 -10.86 -9.43 -10.74
N HIS A 812 -11.61 -9.71 -11.82
CA HIS A 812 -11.07 -9.94 -13.16
C HIS A 812 -10.30 -8.74 -13.72
N GLN A 813 -10.65 -7.51 -13.33
CA GLN A 813 -9.92 -6.31 -13.77
C GLN A 813 -8.80 -5.88 -12.82
N MET A 814 -8.99 -6.03 -11.51
CA MET A 814 -8.00 -5.60 -10.51
C MET A 814 -6.79 -6.53 -10.44
N ILE A 815 -6.93 -7.82 -10.78
CA ILE A 815 -5.80 -8.75 -10.92
C ILE A 815 -4.77 -8.26 -11.98
N PRO A 816 -5.12 -8.07 -13.27
CA PRO A 816 -4.18 -7.59 -14.27
C PRO A 816 -3.71 -6.13 -14.05
N HIS A 817 -4.52 -5.30 -13.38
CA HIS A 817 -4.14 -3.95 -12.94
C HIS A 817 -3.04 -3.99 -11.87
N HIS A 818 -3.21 -4.74 -10.78
CA HIS A 818 -2.18 -4.87 -9.75
C HIS A 818 -0.92 -5.57 -10.30
N ILE A 819 -1.06 -6.56 -11.19
CA ILE A 819 0.10 -7.18 -11.86
C ILE A 819 0.86 -6.14 -12.70
N ASN A 820 0.16 -5.19 -13.32
CA ASN A 820 0.76 -4.08 -14.05
C ASN A 820 1.58 -3.16 -13.14
N ALA A 821 1.00 -2.69 -12.02
CA ALA A 821 1.70 -1.87 -11.02
C ALA A 821 2.94 -2.56 -10.41
N VAL A 822 2.82 -3.84 -10.03
CA VAL A 822 3.95 -4.66 -9.54
C VAL A 822 5.06 -4.72 -10.59
N ASN A 823 4.72 -4.95 -11.86
CA ASN A 823 5.72 -4.93 -12.94
C ASN A 823 6.31 -3.53 -13.18
N MET A 824 5.55 -2.44 -13.02
CA MET A 824 6.07 -1.07 -13.16
C MET A 824 7.08 -0.73 -12.07
N ALA A 825 6.78 -1.06 -10.81
CA ALA A 825 7.69 -0.84 -9.69
C ALA A 825 9.00 -1.63 -9.86
N LYS A 826 8.89 -2.90 -10.26
CA LYS A 826 10.05 -3.76 -10.58
C LYS A 826 10.84 -3.22 -11.77
N ALA A 827 10.17 -2.70 -12.81
CA ALA A 827 10.84 -2.09 -13.95
C ALA A 827 11.56 -0.78 -13.61
N LEU A 828 11.06 0.02 -12.66
CA LEU A 828 11.73 1.24 -12.21
C LEU A 828 12.96 0.92 -11.33
N PHE A 829 12.87 -0.08 -10.43
CA PHE A 829 14.06 -0.62 -9.76
C PHE A 829 15.08 -1.19 -10.76
N LYS A 830 14.61 -1.88 -11.80
CA LYS A 830 15.47 -2.44 -12.86
C LYS A 830 16.19 -1.38 -13.69
N ALA A 831 15.65 -0.16 -13.77
CA ALA A 831 16.26 0.95 -14.48
C ALA A 831 17.50 1.54 -13.77
N ASP A 832 17.72 1.22 -12.48
CA ASP A 832 18.90 1.66 -11.69
C ASP A 832 19.02 3.19 -11.60
N VAL A 833 17.88 3.89 -11.54
CA VAL A 833 17.78 5.37 -11.55
C VAL A 833 17.56 6.00 -10.17
N LEU A 834 17.31 5.22 -9.12
CA LEU A 834 17.05 5.69 -7.76
C LEU A 834 18.27 5.47 -6.85
N ASN A 835 18.73 6.53 -6.18
CA ASN A 835 19.84 6.45 -5.23
C ASN A 835 19.33 6.39 -3.78
N CYS A 836 18.86 5.21 -3.37
CA CYS A 836 18.52 4.92 -1.98
C CYS A 836 19.40 3.77 -1.40
N PRO A 837 20.45 4.07 -0.63
CA PRO A 837 21.29 3.06 0.03
C PRO A 837 20.73 2.56 1.38
N ASP A 838 19.73 3.25 1.93
CA ASP A 838 19.12 3.03 3.24
C ASP A 838 17.75 3.73 3.26
N LEU A 839 16.67 2.96 3.42
CA LEU A 839 15.28 3.41 3.27
C LEU A 839 14.79 4.30 4.41
N LEU A 840 15.52 4.38 5.53
CA LEU A 840 15.19 5.29 6.63
C LEU A 840 15.56 6.76 6.32
N ASN A 841 16.20 7.02 5.18
CA ASN A 841 16.48 8.38 4.73
C ASN A 841 15.26 9.01 4.04
N ASN A 842 14.94 10.25 4.40
CA ASN A 842 13.81 11.01 3.86
C ASN A 842 14.10 11.71 2.51
N THR A 843 14.99 11.15 1.67
CA THR A 843 15.21 11.65 0.30
C THR A 843 14.09 11.22 -0.63
N ASP A 844 13.77 11.99 -1.66
CA ASP A 844 12.71 11.65 -2.62
C ASP A 844 12.92 10.28 -3.28
N ASP A 845 14.16 9.95 -3.63
CA ASP A 845 14.55 8.63 -4.15
C ASP A 845 14.25 7.49 -3.16
N CYS A 846 14.43 7.72 -1.85
CA CYS A 846 14.11 6.74 -0.81
C CYS A 846 12.61 6.67 -0.52
N ARG A 847 11.91 7.81 -0.43
CA ARG A 847 10.44 7.87 -0.32
C ARG A 847 9.79 7.07 -1.45
N LEU A 848 10.24 7.29 -2.69
CA LEU A 848 9.79 6.53 -3.84
C LEU A 848 10.18 5.05 -3.74
N SER A 849 11.41 4.73 -3.33
CA SER A 849 11.84 3.32 -3.15
C SER A 849 10.98 2.58 -2.10
N THR A 850 10.59 3.21 -1.01
CA THR A 850 9.65 2.65 -0.01
C THR A 850 8.29 2.36 -0.64
N ILE A 851 7.75 3.28 -1.46
CA ILE A 851 6.49 3.08 -2.18
C ILE A 851 6.63 1.96 -3.24
N LEU A 852 7.78 1.83 -3.91
CA LEU A 852 8.01 0.73 -4.85
C LEU A 852 8.04 -0.63 -4.15
N TRP A 853 8.60 -0.71 -2.94
CA TRP A 853 8.52 -1.92 -2.12
C TRP A 853 7.08 -2.22 -1.71
N ASP A 854 6.34 -1.23 -1.19
CA ASP A 854 4.94 -1.37 -0.80
C ASP A 854 4.05 -1.87 -1.94
N ILE A 855 4.19 -1.30 -3.15
CA ILE A 855 3.50 -1.78 -4.36
C ILE A 855 3.85 -3.25 -4.66
N ILE A 856 5.11 -3.67 -4.52
CA ILE A 856 5.54 -5.04 -4.79
C ILE A 856 5.02 -6.02 -3.73
N GLY A 857 5.04 -5.68 -2.44
CA GLY A 857 4.57 -6.57 -1.37
C GLY A 857 3.04 -6.64 -1.29
N ASN A 858 2.42 -5.49 -1.01
CA ASN A 858 1.00 -5.35 -0.71
C ASN A 858 0.12 -5.73 -1.91
N GLN A 859 0.45 -5.28 -3.13
CA GLN A 859 -0.37 -5.62 -4.29
C GLN A 859 -0.20 -7.09 -4.74
N ASN A 860 0.94 -7.75 -4.48
CA ASN A 860 1.07 -9.20 -4.68
C ASN A 860 0.22 -10.01 -3.69
N LEU A 861 0.14 -9.60 -2.42
CA LEU A 861 -0.81 -10.18 -1.46
C LEU A 861 -2.25 -10.00 -1.96
N GLN A 862 -2.63 -8.78 -2.34
CA GLN A 862 -3.98 -8.48 -2.86
C GLN A 862 -4.32 -9.29 -4.12
N ILE A 863 -3.36 -9.54 -5.04
CA ILE A 863 -3.56 -10.42 -6.20
C ILE A 863 -3.93 -11.84 -5.74
N GLN A 864 -3.29 -12.38 -4.71
CA GLN A 864 -3.62 -13.71 -4.18
C GLN A 864 -4.99 -13.73 -3.50
N THR A 865 -5.31 -12.71 -2.69
CA THR A 865 -6.67 -12.52 -2.13
C THR A 865 -7.75 -12.44 -3.21
N MET A 866 -7.47 -11.80 -4.35
CA MET A 866 -8.42 -11.74 -5.46
C MET A 866 -8.62 -13.08 -6.17
N TYR A 867 -7.55 -13.88 -6.33
CA TYR A 867 -7.68 -15.26 -6.81
C TYR A 867 -8.40 -16.18 -5.81
N GLN A 868 -8.26 -15.94 -4.49
CA GLN A 868 -9.03 -16.63 -3.46
C GLN A 868 -10.53 -16.35 -3.59
N LEU A 869 -10.93 -15.07 -3.65
CA LEU A 869 -12.32 -14.66 -3.72
C LEU A 869 -13.03 -15.20 -4.99
N LEU A 870 -12.34 -15.29 -6.13
CA LEU A 870 -12.85 -15.98 -7.32
C LEU A 870 -13.02 -17.49 -7.07
N ALA A 871 -12.01 -18.16 -6.50
CA ALA A 871 -12.04 -19.60 -6.25
C ALA A 871 -13.11 -20.04 -5.23
N GLU A 872 -13.44 -19.18 -4.26
CA GLU A 872 -14.46 -19.43 -3.24
C GLU A 872 -15.89 -19.38 -3.79
N GLN A 873 -16.18 -18.46 -4.72
CA GLN A 873 -17.46 -18.43 -5.44
C GLN A 873 -17.53 -19.51 -6.53
N GLY A 874 -16.38 -20.00 -6.99
CA GLY A 874 -16.26 -20.95 -8.11
C GLY A 874 -16.21 -20.26 -9.47
N ASP A 875 -15.90 -18.96 -9.49
CA ASP A 875 -15.77 -18.14 -10.69
C ASP A 875 -14.50 -18.53 -11.49
N PRO A 876 -14.48 -18.32 -12.82
CA PRO A 876 -13.27 -18.48 -13.60
C PRO A 876 -12.23 -17.44 -13.19
N LYS A 877 -10.94 -17.74 -13.33
CA LYS A 877 -9.84 -16.81 -13.00
C LYS A 877 -9.73 -15.60 -13.94
N LYS A 878 -10.37 -15.67 -15.09
CA LYS A 878 -10.34 -14.69 -16.18
C LYS A 878 -11.67 -14.72 -16.92
N ASN A 879 -12.10 -13.60 -17.49
CA ASN A 879 -13.37 -13.50 -18.24
C ASN A 879 -13.23 -12.57 -19.46
N ASP A 880 -12.10 -12.72 -20.15
CA ASP A 880 -11.56 -11.73 -21.08
C ASP A 880 -12.27 -11.75 -22.44
N CYS A 881 -12.48 -10.57 -23.02
CA CYS A 881 -13.13 -10.37 -24.32
C CYS A 881 -12.25 -9.58 -25.29
N VAL A 882 -12.43 -9.80 -26.60
CA VAL A 882 -11.63 -9.13 -27.65
C VAL A 882 -12.36 -7.89 -28.17
N VAL A 883 -11.84 -6.71 -27.82
CA VAL A 883 -12.21 -5.43 -28.45
C VAL A 883 -11.12 -5.02 -29.44
N ASP A 884 -11.44 -5.05 -30.74
CA ASP A 884 -10.52 -4.58 -31.78
C ASP A 884 -10.25 -3.06 -31.63
N ILE A 885 -9.03 -2.62 -31.95
CA ILE A 885 -8.68 -1.19 -31.95
C ILE A 885 -8.35 -0.74 -33.39
N ASP A 886 -9.25 0.02 -34.04
CA ASP A 886 -8.97 0.51 -35.40
C ASP A 886 -7.74 1.41 -35.42
N HIS A 887 -6.69 0.89 -36.06
CA HIS A 887 -5.43 1.54 -36.29
C HIS A 887 -5.47 2.62 -37.38
N GLY A 888 -6.65 2.98 -37.91
CA GLY A 888 -6.83 3.99 -38.94
C GLY A 888 -6.25 3.52 -40.28
N THR A 889 -6.84 2.47 -40.86
CA THR A 889 -6.39 1.98 -42.19
C THR A 889 -6.61 3.04 -43.28
N ARG A 890 -5.51 3.58 -43.81
CA ARG A 890 -5.55 4.38 -45.04
C ARG A 890 -5.97 3.48 -46.21
N PHE A 891 -7.25 3.52 -46.56
CA PHE A 891 -7.72 3.12 -47.89
C PHE A 891 -6.89 3.86 -48.96
N ARG A 892 -6.44 3.12 -49.97
CA ARG A 892 -5.57 3.60 -51.06
C ARG A 892 -6.37 4.10 -52.26
#